data_AF-A0A349JZW8-F1
#
_entry.id   AF-A0A349JZW8-F1
#
_cell.length_a   1.000
_cell.length_b   1.000
_cell.length_c   1.000
_cell.angle_alpha   90.00
_cell.angle_beta   90.00
_cell.angle_gamma   90.00
#
_symmetry.space_group_name_H-M   'P 1'
#
loop_
_entity.id
_entity.type
_entity.pdbx_description
1 polymer ?
#
loop_
_entity_poly.entity_id
_entity_poly.type
_entity_poly.pdbx_seq_one_letter_code
_entity_poly.pdbx_strand_id
1 'polypeptide(L)'
;MIDSGPDFSMLEVIPVNRLLVIGAPLVLASATPVEAQFSFTEQTDLLGEVSLSGAPMAVVDMNGDGRDDLIRLHETDRLLIDYQEGPGEPFSSYVYGEVPRGSIWAVCAADVDRNGFNDLFLGPSSGGAFLLKADADGASYALAGLPDRDIFVQGSIFADFNNDGNIDIFACDDNDDNHRYRNDGTGGFLLEPGLVGDALPSRVSSGNYAAIQIDYDNDGHCDMYLSKCRLGVTDPTDRRRINRLFRNDGSNSYSDEGPAAGLDDGEQSWCADFADIDNDGDLDCFVLNHGPGASKLFENDGSGSFTDISASAGLADIDYFGIQALFRDFDNDTFVDLLVTTSNLGGSEATYRLYRNNGDRSFTRVSNVLQTEGDTPISYLHSCALGDFNHDGFVDIFGGRGTLYNEPSDDQRDLVFINDGNANHFLGVQLRGRLSNANGIGARLELHGSWGVQLREVRAGEGYGIQNSLTKIFGLGSATEIRKLIVRWPSGIREEIPAPAVDQFLQFTEGGTWENGDFSQPLIVSPLVTSMIVDKPLRYRVATSNLSLSFAIGDGPPGMTVDAESGVLTWTPVAEGVETVEIKVSNPAGVTSETLTITVEPAPPPPDFASAINNSDLVFSTSETPWFVQEQESREDGQAFQSGAISDDERSWVEITVEGPGDLQFWWKVSSEEDYDQLVFQVDGVPVEEISGETGWRMVSYEVPEGTRRLSWSYEKDGSLSNHDDVGYLDEISWVATDSDGDGLPDDWERTNFGDLSAGPGDDPDGDLSGNGEEWTAATDPNDPASVLRILRVTREVTGASEVVFQSVAGKRYVIEASATLRNFQSVTEEITAGADTTTATVLLYAPGSAGEITYVASNAEGRALVPVRSLDGLWRGGDEAGFAAAG
;
A
#
# COMPACT_ATOMS: atom_id res chain seq x y z
N MET A 1 -22.13 2.91 43.79
CA MET A 1 -23.03 2.92 44.96
C MET A 1 -22.19 2.69 46.22
N ILE A 2 -22.47 3.47 47.27
CA ILE A 2 -21.82 3.47 48.59
C ILE A 2 -22.34 2.26 49.41
N ASP A 3 -21.48 1.52 50.16
CA ASP A 3 -21.42 1.55 51.64
C ASP A 3 -20.56 0.41 52.30
N SER A 4 -19.70 0.85 53.23
CA SER A 4 -19.13 0.31 54.50
C SER A 4 -18.86 -1.19 54.83
N GLY A 5 -17.55 -1.49 55.02
CA GLY A 5 -16.87 -1.88 56.28
C GLY A 5 -16.90 -3.35 56.80
N PRO A 6 -16.10 -3.73 57.84
CA PRO A 6 -14.92 -3.07 58.44
C PRO A 6 -13.68 -3.99 58.70
N ASP A 7 -12.58 -3.32 59.07
CA ASP A 7 -11.30 -3.80 59.61
C ASP A 7 -11.38 -4.88 60.72
N PHE A 8 -10.42 -5.81 60.68
CA PHE A 8 -9.84 -6.44 61.88
C PHE A 8 -8.32 -6.57 61.72
N SER A 9 -7.59 -5.76 62.50
CA SER A 9 -6.19 -6.00 62.86
C SER A 9 -6.11 -6.99 64.02
N MET A 10 -5.06 -7.81 64.06
CA MET A 10 -4.31 -8.20 65.27
C MET A 10 -3.15 -9.13 64.87
N LEU A 11 -1.93 -8.62 65.00
CA LEU A 11 -0.68 -9.39 65.05
C LEU A 11 -0.73 -10.39 66.21
N GLU A 12 -0.35 -11.64 65.97
CA GLU A 12 0.14 -12.53 67.03
C GLU A 12 1.45 -13.21 66.62
N VAL A 13 2.48 -12.94 67.43
CA VAL A 13 3.83 -13.46 67.35
C VAL A 13 3.85 -14.89 67.90
N ILE A 14 4.25 -15.87 67.09
CA ILE A 14 4.44 -17.26 67.54
C ILE A 14 5.95 -17.53 67.80
N PRO A 15 6.34 -18.05 68.97
CA PRO A 15 7.74 -18.24 69.34
C PRO A 15 8.35 -19.53 68.79
N VAL A 16 9.65 -19.44 68.52
CA VAL A 16 10.57 -20.48 68.05
C VAL A 16 10.64 -21.67 69.03
N ASN A 17 10.29 -22.86 68.56
CA ASN A 17 10.57 -24.12 69.26
C ASN A 17 11.87 -24.76 68.75
N ARG A 18 12.76 -25.06 69.69
CA ARG A 18 14.01 -25.81 69.51
C ARG A 18 13.74 -27.22 69.00
N LEU A 19 14.37 -27.61 67.90
CA LEU A 19 14.48 -29.01 67.49
C LEU A 19 15.94 -29.50 67.57
N LEU A 20 16.04 -30.74 68.01
CA LEU A 20 17.20 -31.54 68.37
C LEU A 20 18.08 -31.86 67.14
N VAL A 21 19.40 -31.61 67.24
CA VAL A 21 20.38 -31.95 66.20
C VAL A 21 20.73 -33.44 66.27
N ILE A 22 20.48 -34.18 65.19
CA ILE A 22 21.15 -35.45 64.88
C ILE A 22 21.92 -35.24 63.57
N GLY A 23 23.24 -35.39 63.64
CA GLY A 23 24.15 -35.04 62.56
C GLY A 23 24.14 -36.03 61.39
N ALA A 24 23.94 -35.49 60.19
CA ALA A 24 24.44 -36.00 58.93
C ALA A 24 25.23 -34.86 58.26
N PRO A 25 26.31 -35.12 57.52
CA PRO A 25 27.14 -34.06 56.96
C PRO A 25 26.37 -33.32 55.87
N LEU A 26 25.96 -32.09 56.18
CA LEU A 26 25.42 -31.13 55.21
C LEU A 26 26.62 -30.63 54.39
N VAL A 27 26.72 -31.08 53.14
CA VAL A 27 27.54 -30.39 52.14
C VAL A 27 26.83 -29.06 51.88
N LEU A 28 27.33 -27.98 52.48
CA LEU A 28 26.96 -26.63 52.10
C LEU A 28 27.52 -26.40 50.69
N ALA A 29 26.71 -26.69 49.68
CA ALA A 29 26.87 -26.05 48.38
C ALA A 29 26.68 -24.56 48.62
N SER A 30 27.76 -23.79 48.44
CA SER A 30 27.64 -22.35 48.27
C SER A 30 26.79 -22.14 47.02
N ALA A 31 25.52 -21.75 47.20
CA ALA A 31 24.78 -21.13 46.13
C ALA A 31 25.50 -19.82 45.81
N THR A 32 26.29 -19.81 44.74
CA THR A 32 26.58 -18.59 44.03
C THR A 32 25.25 -17.95 43.67
N PRO A 33 25.07 -16.63 43.83
CA PRO A 33 23.95 -15.97 43.19
C PRO A 33 24.00 -16.35 41.71
N VAL A 34 22.89 -16.83 41.17
CA VAL A 34 22.73 -16.95 39.72
C VAL A 34 22.71 -15.52 39.22
N GLU A 35 23.87 -15.01 38.78
CA GLU A 35 23.89 -13.83 37.92
C GLU A 35 23.04 -14.17 36.69
N ALA A 36 22.23 -13.21 36.23
CA ALA A 36 21.52 -13.36 34.97
C ALA A 36 22.55 -13.66 33.88
N GLN A 37 22.31 -14.71 33.09
CA GLN A 37 23.30 -15.21 32.11
C GLN A 37 23.39 -14.31 30.87
N PHE A 38 22.35 -13.50 30.63
CA PHE A 38 22.33 -12.35 29.72
C PHE A 38 21.93 -11.07 30.47
N SER A 39 22.39 -9.93 29.98
CA SER A 39 22.05 -8.59 30.44
C SER A 39 22.01 -7.63 29.25
N PHE A 40 21.36 -6.47 29.45
CA PHE A 40 21.22 -5.47 28.40
C PHE A 40 21.67 -4.10 28.89
N THR A 41 22.34 -3.37 28.01
CA THR A 41 22.64 -1.95 28.18
C THR A 41 21.67 -1.13 27.34
N GLU A 42 20.96 -0.21 27.99
CA GLU A 42 20.13 0.79 27.29
C GLU A 42 21.03 1.77 26.52
N GLN A 43 20.81 1.88 25.20
CA GLN A 43 21.57 2.74 24.29
C GLN A 43 20.64 3.54 23.37
N THR A 44 19.53 4.06 23.89
CA THR A 44 18.55 4.81 23.10
C THR A 44 19.11 6.12 22.56
N ASP A 45 20.24 6.59 23.08
CA ASP A 45 20.98 7.75 22.54
C ASP A 45 21.67 7.46 21.20
N LEU A 46 21.64 6.20 20.72
CA LEU A 46 21.99 5.88 19.33
C LEU A 46 20.95 6.38 18.32
N LEU A 47 19.73 6.67 18.76
CA LEU A 47 18.67 7.24 17.91
C LEU A 47 18.83 8.75 17.79
N GLY A 48 18.74 9.28 16.56
CA GLY A 48 18.88 10.72 16.30
C GLY A 48 17.71 11.59 16.79
N GLU A 49 16.52 11.01 16.93
CA GLU A 49 15.32 11.70 17.38
C GLU A 49 14.56 10.85 18.41
N VAL A 50 13.87 11.53 19.35
CA VAL A 50 12.97 10.87 20.31
C VAL A 50 11.69 10.47 19.58
N SER A 51 11.18 9.27 19.88
CA SER A 51 9.89 8.76 19.40
C SER A 51 9.07 8.21 20.56
N LEU A 52 7.75 8.28 20.38
CA LEU A 52 6.72 7.77 21.29
C LEU A 52 5.84 6.82 20.46
N SER A 53 6.34 5.61 20.19
CA SER A 53 5.62 4.64 19.37
C SER A 53 4.53 3.92 20.19
N GLY A 54 3.49 3.47 19.49
CA GLY A 54 2.49 2.56 20.04
C GLY A 54 3.00 1.12 20.10
N ALA A 55 2.18 0.21 19.60
CA ALA A 55 2.53 -1.19 19.37
C ALA A 55 3.32 -1.46 18.07
N PRO A 56 3.03 -0.84 16.90
CA PRO A 56 3.67 -1.23 15.65
C PRO A 56 5.09 -0.70 15.54
N MET A 57 5.98 -1.61 15.17
CA MET A 57 7.39 -1.37 14.91
C MET A 57 7.94 -2.55 14.15
N ALA A 58 9.01 -2.32 13.38
CA ALA A 58 9.68 -3.40 12.69
C ALA A 58 11.20 -3.29 12.79
N VAL A 59 11.87 -4.43 12.69
CA VAL A 59 13.32 -4.56 12.61
C VAL A 59 13.66 -5.36 11.36
N VAL A 60 14.24 -4.71 10.36
CA VAL A 60 14.52 -5.32 9.05
C VAL A 60 15.66 -4.56 8.36
N ASP A 61 16.55 -5.25 7.65
CA ASP A 61 17.50 -4.64 6.72
C ASP A 61 16.77 -3.94 5.56
N MET A 62 16.55 -2.63 5.65
CA MET A 62 15.78 -1.86 4.67
C MET A 62 16.63 -1.46 3.46
N ASN A 63 17.94 -1.27 3.65
CA ASN A 63 18.85 -0.77 2.62
C ASN A 63 19.70 -1.88 1.93
N GLY A 64 19.54 -3.13 2.34
CA GLY A 64 20.15 -4.31 1.74
C GLY A 64 21.64 -4.48 2.05
N ASP A 65 22.17 -3.81 3.09
CA ASP A 65 23.59 -3.88 3.48
C ASP A 65 23.93 -5.07 4.40
N GLY A 66 22.92 -5.85 4.79
CA GLY A 66 23.02 -7.01 5.65
C GLY A 66 22.91 -6.69 7.14
N ARG A 67 22.51 -5.49 7.54
CA ARG A 67 22.36 -5.05 8.93
C ARG A 67 20.89 -4.78 9.26
N ASP A 68 20.51 -4.98 10.51
CA ASP A 68 19.11 -4.77 10.91
C ASP A 68 18.84 -3.28 11.14
N ASP A 69 17.89 -2.70 10.41
CA ASP A 69 17.44 -1.33 10.58
C ASP A 69 16.16 -1.28 11.44
N LEU A 70 15.84 -0.10 11.98
CA LEU A 70 14.66 0.10 12.82
C LEU A 70 13.59 0.89 12.05
N ILE A 71 12.34 0.43 12.15
CA ILE A 71 11.17 1.13 11.61
C ILE A 71 10.32 1.60 12.80
N ARG A 72 10.19 2.92 12.94
CA ARG A 72 9.49 3.58 14.05
C ARG A 72 8.27 4.34 13.57
N LEU A 73 7.19 4.24 14.35
CA LEU A 73 5.93 4.95 14.12
C LEU A 73 5.65 5.85 15.33
N HIS A 74 6.33 6.99 15.37
CA HIS A 74 6.12 7.99 16.40
C HIS A 74 4.67 8.48 16.35
N GLU A 75 4.00 8.48 17.51
CA GLU A 75 2.58 8.86 17.62
C GLU A 75 1.65 8.01 16.74
N THR A 76 2.10 6.82 16.32
CA THR A 76 1.42 5.88 15.42
C THR A 76 1.15 6.39 14.00
N ASP A 77 1.61 7.59 13.63
CA ASP A 77 1.33 8.18 12.31
C ASP A 77 2.55 8.83 11.66
N ARG A 78 3.66 9.03 12.38
CA ARG A 78 4.89 9.58 11.81
C ARG A 78 5.94 8.49 11.66
N LEU A 79 6.28 8.17 10.42
CA LEU A 79 7.21 7.11 10.05
C LEU A 79 8.66 7.61 10.00
N LEU A 80 9.55 6.85 10.65
CA LEU A 80 11.00 7.00 10.57
C LEU A 80 11.63 5.62 10.29
N ILE A 81 12.68 5.61 9.47
CA ILE A 81 13.52 4.45 9.20
C ILE A 81 14.93 4.81 9.67
N ASP A 82 15.48 4.06 10.62
CA ASP A 82 16.80 4.29 11.20
C ASP A 82 17.76 3.21 10.75
N TYR A 83 18.75 3.59 9.93
CA TYR A 83 19.72 2.68 9.34
C TYR A 83 20.90 2.41 10.27
N GLN A 84 21.25 1.14 10.42
CA GLN A 84 22.38 0.71 11.24
C GLN A 84 23.70 0.93 10.49
N GLU A 85 24.43 1.99 10.83
CA GLU A 85 25.70 2.33 10.16
C GLU A 85 26.89 1.41 10.55
N GLY A 86 26.79 0.77 11.72
CA GLY A 86 27.80 -0.16 12.22
C GLY A 86 27.69 -0.45 13.72
N PRO A 87 28.53 -1.37 14.23
CA PRO A 87 28.48 -1.77 15.64
C PRO A 87 28.70 -0.59 16.59
N GLY A 88 27.68 -0.26 17.38
CA GLY A 88 27.71 0.82 18.39
C GLY A 88 27.82 2.24 17.82
N GLU A 89 27.69 2.42 16.51
CA GLU A 89 27.60 3.74 15.89
C GLU A 89 26.14 4.25 15.95
N PRO A 90 25.91 5.58 16.02
CA PRO A 90 24.57 6.13 15.95
C PRO A 90 23.86 5.75 14.64
N PHE A 91 22.56 5.49 14.72
CA PHE A 91 21.74 5.25 13.54
C PHE A 91 21.62 6.50 12.68
N SER A 92 21.52 6.33 11.36
CA SER A 92 21.15 7.41 10.45
C SER A 92 19.65 7.36 10.14
N SER A 93 18.92 8.44 10.39
CA SER A 93 17.46 8.46 10.25
C SER A 93 17.03 9.00 8.89
N TYR A 94 16.21 8.24 8.17
CA TYR A 94 15.34 8.72 7.10
C TYR A 94 13.95 9.03 7.66
N VAL A 95 13.56 10.30 7.61
CA VAL A 95 12.26 10.77 8.09
C VAL A 95 11.31 10.86 6.90
N TYR A 96 10.39 9.90 6.78
CA TYR A 96 9.32 9.96 5.79
C TYR A 96 8.31 11.05 6.14
N GLY A 97 7.91 11.12 7.42
CA GLY A 97 6.93 12.09 7.92
C GLY A 97 5.58 11.44 8.26
N GLU A 98 4.54 12.27 8.28
CA GLU A 98 3.17 11.83 8.57
C GLU A 98 2.63 10.93 7.45
N VAL A 99 2.01 9.82 7.82
CA VAL A 99 1.28 8.95 6.90
C VAL A 99 -0.18 9.39 6.81
N PRO A 100 -0.83 9.25 5.64
CA PRO A 100 -2.03 10.02 5.33
C PRO A 100 -3.34 9.58 6.00
N ARG A 101 -3.38 8.49 6.78
CA ARG A 101 -4.63 7.93 7.32
C ARG A 101 -4.45 7.21 8.64
N GLY A 102 -5.31 7.54 9.60
CA GLY A 102 -5.55 6.79 10.83
C GLY A 102 -4.32 6.64 11.72
N SER A 103 -4.51 6.00 12.86
CA SER A 103 -3.40 5.46 13.66
C SER A 103 -2.94 4.17 12.99
N ILE A 104 -1.64 3.99 12.76
CA ILE A 104 -1.10 2.71 12.27
C ILE A 104 -1.05 1.72 13.41
N TRP A 105 -1.55 0.51 13.16
CA TRP A 105 -1.68 -0.57 14.13
C TRP A 105 -0.81 -1.79 13.78
N ALA A 106 -0.43 -1.94 12.50
CA ALA A 106 0.50 -2.97 12.09
C ALA A 106 1.51 -2.46 11.05
N VAL A 107 2.73 -2.97 11.11
CA VAL A 107 3.77 -2.77 10.11
C VAL A 107 4.52 -4.06 9.84
N CYS A 108 4.75 -4.36 8.57
CA CYS A 108 5.65 -5.43 8.13
C CYS A 108 6.40 -4.99 6.87
N ALA A 109 7.55 -5.62 6.59
CA ALA A 109 8.43 -5.27 5.49
C ALA A 109 8.88 -6.49 4.70
N ALA A 110 8.91 -6.35 3.37
CA ALA A 110 9.42 -7.32 2.41
C ALA A 110 9.73 -6.61 1.08
N ASP A 111 10.63 -7.16 0.28
CA ASP A 111 10.93 -6.67 -1.07
C ASP A 111 9.86 -7.21 -2.04
N VAL A 112 8.82 -6.41 -2.28
CA VAL A 112 7.62 -6.85 -3.01
C VAL A 112 7.78 -6.77 -4.52
N ASP A 113 8.72 -5.96 -4.99
CA ASP A 113 8.98 -5.74 -6.41
C ASP A 113 10.36 -6.21 -6.89
N ARG A 114 11.12 -6.83 -5.98
CA ARG A 114 12.41 -7.48 -6.20
C ARG A 114 13.46 -6.50 -6.72
N ASN A 115 13.45 -5.28 -6.21
CA ASN A 115 14.45 -4.27 -6.54
C ASN A 115 15.69 -4.33 -5.62
N GLY A 116 15.68 -5.20 -4.60
CA GLY A 116 16.77 -5.40 -3.65
C GLY A 116 16.62 -4.61 -2.35
N PHE A 117 15.57 -3.79 -2.22
CA PHE A 117 15.24 -3.00 -1.05
C PHE A 117 13.86 -3.42 -0.51
N ASN A 118 13.69 -3.41 0.80
CA ASN A 118 12.42 -3.79 1.38
C ASN A 118 11.39 -2.65 1.29
N ASP A 119 10.15 -3.01 1.02
CA ASP A 119 8.97 -2.15 1.04
C ASP A 119 8.21 -2.33 2.35
N LEU A 120 7.32 -1.38 2.70
CA LEU A 120 6.58 -1.38 3.96
C LEU A 120 5.07 -1.45 3.74
N PHE A 121 4.43 -2.50 4.27
CA PHE A 121 2.99 -2.49 4.48
C PHE A 121 2.67 -1.73 5.77
N LEU A 122 1.68 -0.84 5.71
CA LEU A 122 1.21 -0.05 6.84
C LEU A 122 -0.30 -0.26 6.99
N GLY A 123 -0.68 -0.93 8.09
CA GLY A 123 -2.05 -1.28 8.42
C GLY A 123 -2.68 -0.24 9.35
N PRO A 124 -3.67 0.55 8.89
CA PRO A 124 -4.29 1.57 9.71
C PRO A 124 -5.40 1.02 10.60
N SER A 125 -5.83 1.81 11.57
CA SER A 125 -7.01 1.55 12.39
C SER A 125 -8.34 1.82 11.68
N SER A 126 -8.27 2.54 10.57
CA SER A 126 -9.40 3.01 9.76
C SER A 126 -8.89 3.61 8.45
N GLY A 127 -9.70 3.57 7.40
CA GLY A 127 -9.34 3.83 6.01
C GLY A 127 -8.70 2.60 5.37
N GLY A 128 -8.39 2.70 4.07
CA GLY A 128 -7.68 1.63 3.36
C GLY A 128 -6.18 1.60 3.69
N ALA A 129 -5.63 0.37 3.72
CA ALA A 129 -4.20 0.12 3.91
C ALA A 129 -3.35 0.58 2.72
N PHE A 130 -2.05 0.72 2.96
CA PHE A 130 -1.12 1.22 1.95
C PHE A 130 0.26 0.58 2.06
N LEU A 131 0.97 0.67 0.94
CA LEU A 131 2.31 0.17 0.74
C LEU A 131 3.24 1.35 0.48
N LEU A 132 4.35 1.43 1.21
CA LEU A 132 5.45 2.35 0.94
C LEU A 132 6.52 1.59 0.18
N LYS A 133 6.73 1.95 -1.08
CA LYS A 133 7.68 1.26 -1.95
C LYS A 133 9.01 1.98 -2.03
N ALA A 134 10.10 1.28 -1.78
CA ALA A 134 11.44 1.80 -2.03
C ALA A 134 11.64 2.02 -3.55
N ASP A 135 12.35 3.08 -3.92
CA ASP A 135 12.80 3.26 -5.29
C ASP A 135 13.97 2.32 -5.64
N ALA A 136 14.38 2.34 -6.91
CA ALA A 136 15.34 1.39 -7.44
C ALA A 136 16.76 1.51 -6.85
N ASP A 137 17.06 2.56 -6.09
CA ASP A 137 18.31 2.76 -5.36
C ASP A 137 18.13 2.85 -3.84
N GLY A 138 16.92 2.61 -3.33
CA GLY A 138 16.61 2.64 -1.89
C GLY A 138 16.74 4.03 -1.25
N ALA A 139 16.77 5.09 -2.06
CA ALA A 139 17.01 6.45 -1.62
C ALA A 139 15.71 7.18 -1.21
N SER A 140 14.56 6.74 -1.72
CA SER A 140 13.26 7.32 -1.39
C SER A 140 12.13 6.30 -1.41
N TYR A 141 11.01 6.66 -0.79
CA TYR A 141 9.83 5.80 -0.72
C TYR A 141 8.62 6.48 -1.37
N ALA A 142 7.88 5.72 -2.19
CA ALA A 142 6.65 6.14 -2.83
C ALA A 142 5.45 5.44 -2.21
N LEU A 143 4.45 6.21 -1.78
CA LEU A 143 3.19 5.68 -1.26
C LEU A 143 2.31 5.15 -2.40
N ALA A 144 1.81 3.93 -2.23
CA ALA A 144 0.79 3.31 -3.07
C ALA A 144 -0.38 2.83 -2.19
N GLY A 145 -1.61 3.21 -2.54
CA GLY A 145 -2.81 2.67 -1.89
C GLY A 145 -3.06 1.24 -2.35
N LEU A 146 -3.49 0.37 -1.43
CA LEU A 146 -3.98 -0.96 -1.79
C LEU A 146 -5.45 -0.88 -2.24
N PRO A 147 -5.91 -1.81 -3.11
CA PRO A 147 -7.29 -1.83 -3.60
C PRO A 147 -8.22 -2.27 -2.47
N ASP A 148 -8.74 -1.31 -1.70
CA ASP A 148 -9.36 -1.62 -0.42
C ASP A 148 -10.33 -0.58 0.14
N ARG A 149 -11.23 -1.05 1.02
CA ARG A 149 -12.15 -0.24 1.85
C ARG A 149 -11.54 0.09 3.22
N ASP A 150 -12.35 0.65 4.11
CA ASP A 150 -12.03 0.84 5.53
C ASP A 150 -11.65 -0.51 6.17
N ILE A 151 -10.42 -0.63 6.70
CA ILE A 151 -9.92 -1.84 7.38
C ILE A 151 -9.51 -1.46 8.81
N PHE A 152 -9.86 -2.29 9.79
CA PHE A 152 -9.39 -2.13 11.17
C PHE A 152 -8.30 -3.14 11.50
N VAL A 153 -7.08 -2.83 11.06
CA VAL A 153 -5.95 -3.75 11.16
C VAL A 153 -5.52 -3.97 12.60
N GLN A 154 -5.31 -5.23 12.97
CA GLN A 154 -4.71 -5.62 14.25
C GLN A 154 -3.30 -6.23 14.08
N GLY A 155 -3.07 -6.88 12.94
CA GLY A 155 -1.83 -7.56 12.61
C GLY A 155 -1.74 -7.83 11.12
N SER A 156 -0.54 -8.10 10.62
CA SER A 156 -0.31 -8.35 9.20
C SER A 156 0.91 -9.24 9.00
N ILE A 157 0.90 -10.01 7.92
CA ILE A 157 2.05 -10.79 7.48
C ILE A 157 2.26 -10.67 5.97
N PHE A 158 3.51 -10.78 5.56
CA PHE A 158 3.90 -11.10 4.19
C PHE A 158 4.17 -12.60 4.08
N ALA A 159 3.63 -13.24 3.05
CA ALA A 159 3.82 -14.67 2.78
C ALA A 159 3.54 -14.96 1.31
N ASP A 160 4.18 -15.98 0.73
CA ASP A 160 3.89 -16.45 -0.63
C ASP A 160 2.81 -17.53 -0.53
N PHE A 161 1.53 -17.13 -0.52
CA PHE A 161 0.41 -18.05 -0.25
C PHE A 161 0.12 -18.95 -1.43
N ASN A 162 0.36 -18.45 -2.64
CA ASN A 162 0.03 -19.17 -3.86
C ASN A 162 1.22 -19.96 -4.45
N ASN A 163 2.41 -19.86 -3.84
CA ASN A 163 3.68 -20.45 -4.27
C ASN A 163 4.10 -20.00 -5.68
N ASP A 164 3.78 -18.77 -6.07
CA ASP A 164 4.16 -18.20 -7.37
C ASP A 164 5.52 -17.47 -7.34
N GLY A 165 6.15 -17.40 -6.16
CA GLY A 165 7.43 -16.75 -5.93
C GLY A 165 7.32 -15.26 -5.66
N ASN A 166 6.14 -14.64 -5.74
CA ASN A 166 5.94 -13.26 -5.32
C ASN A 166 5.39 -13.25 -3.89
N ILE A 167 5.76 -12.23 -3.11
CA ILE A 167 5.31 -12.14 -1.74
C ILE A 167 3.94 -11.45 -1.69
N ASP A 168 2.95 -12.10 -1.10
CA ASP A 168 1.58 -11.61 -0.91
C ASP A 168 1.40 -11.01 0.50
N ILE A 169 0.26 -10.35 0.74
CA ILE A 169 -0.08 -9.74 2.04
C ILE A 169 -1.33 -10.38 2.62
N PHE A 170 -1.31 -10.64 3.93
CA PHE A 170 -2.50 -10.94 4.72
C PHE A 170 -2.62 -9.94 5.87
N ALA A 171 -3.71 -9.17 5.90
CA ALA A 171 -4.00 -8.20 6.95
C ALA A 171 -5.20 -8.65 7.78
N CYS A 172 -5.00 -8.73 9.10
CA CYS A 172 -6.01 -9.15 10.04
C CYS A 172 -6.98 -8.02 10.37
N ASP A 173 -8.28 -8.24 10.13
CA ASP A 173 -9.33 -7.28 10.47
C ASP A 173 -10.08 -7.70 11.76
N ASP A 174 -10.24 -6.77 12.71
CA ASP A 174 -11.04 -7.00 13.94
C ASP A 174 -12.55 -6.97 13.63
N ASN A 175 -12.99 -6.05 12.77
CA ASN A 175 -14.38 -5.80 12.45
C ASN A 175 -14.98 -6.80 11.47
N ASP A 176 -14.21 -7.28 10.50
CA ASP A 176 -14.67 -8.12 9.38
C ASP A 176 -13.71 -9.28 9.03
N ASP A 177 -13.91 -9.90 7.86
CA ASP A 177 -13.00 -10.87 7.26
C ASP A 177 -11.64 -10.25 6.94
N ASN A 178 -10.59 -11.07 6.97
CA ASN A 178 -9.22 -10.63 6.72
C ASN A 178 -9.04 -10.21 5.25
N HIS A 179 -8.20 -9.20 5.04
CA HIS A 179 -7.86 -8.74 3.71
C HIS A 179 -6.64 -9.51 3.20
N ARG A 180 -6.74 -10.01 1.97
CA ARG A 180 -5.76 -10.88 1.32
C ARG A 180 -5.39 -10.26 0.01
N TYR A 181 -4.15 -9.82 -0.14
CA TYR A 181 -3.72 -9.15 -1.36
C TYR A 181 -2.70 -10.01 -2.08
N ARG A 182 -3.06 -10.46 -3.28
CA ARG A 182 -2.15 -11.19 -4.15
C ARG A 182 -1.26 -10.20 -4.89
N ASN A 183 0.04 -10.46 -4.89
CA ASN A 183 1.00 -9.70 -5.67
C ASN A 183 0.89 -10.07 -7.16
N ASP A 184 0.80 -9.09 -8.05
CA ASP A 184 0.67 -9.29 -9.50
C ASP A 184 1.99 -9.67 -10.20
N GLY A 185 3.09 -9.76 -9.44
CA GLY A 185 4.43 -10.05 -9.91
C GLY A 185 5.23 -8.82 -10.30
N THR A 186 4.63 -7.63 -10.25
CA THR A 186 5.29 -6.32 -10.50
C THR A 186 5.45 -5.52 -9.20
N GLY A 187 5.04 -6.10 -8.07
CA GLY A 187 4.90 -5.46 -6.78
C GLY A 187 3.66 -4.55 -6.70
N GLY A 188 2.71 -4.72 -7.61
CA GLY A 188 1.33 -4.28 -7.45
C GLY A 188 0.50 -5.38 -6.78
N PHE A 189 -0.66 -5.01 -6.25
CA PHE A 189 -1.49 -5.90 -5.43
C PHE A 189 -2.95 -5.85 -5.85
N LEU A 190 -3.63 -6.99 -5.80
CA LEU A 190 -5.06 -7.14 -6.02
C LEU A 190 -5.68 -7.80 -4.80
N LEU A 191 -6.84 -7.31 -4.34
CA LEU A 191 -7.59 -7.99 -3.29
C LEU A 191 -8.13 -9.32 -3.84
N GLU A 192 -7.78 -10.42 -3.19
CA GLU A 192 -8.13 -11.77 -3.63
C GLU A 192 -8.60 -12.61 -2.44
N PRO A 193 -9.92 -12.62 -2.15
CA PRO A 193 -10.47 -13.41 -1.04
C PRO A 193 -10.11 -14.90 -1.11
N GLY A 194 -9.96 -15.47 -2.31
CA GLY A 194 -9.60 -16.87 -2.51
C GLY A 194 -8.12 -17.22 -2.30
N LEU A 195 -7.24 -16.25 -2.03
CA LEU A 195 -5.79 -16.45 -1.97
C LEU A 195 -5.36 -17.47 -0.91
N VAL A 196 -6.02 -17.47 0.24
CA VAL A 196 -5.82 -18.45 1.33
C VAL A 196 -6.98 -19.46 1.33
N GLY A 197 -7.35 -19.93 0.15
CA GLY A 197 -8.41 -20.91 -0.12
C GLY A 197 -9.85 -20.42 0.12
N ASP A 198 -10.79 -20.96 -0.65
CA ASP A 198 -12.24 -20.74 -0.46
C ASP A 198 -12.78 -21.38 0.84
N ALA A 199 -11.96 -22.19 1.51
CA ALA A 199 -12.31 -23.10 2.59
C ALA A 199 -12.10 -22.53 4.00
N LEU A 200 -11.52 -21.33 4.16
CA LEU A 200 -11.63 -20.60 5.42
C LEU A 200 -13.13 -20.55 5.76
N PRO A 201 -13.62 -21.20 6.83
CA PRO A 201 -15.05 -21.41 6.98
C PRO A 201 -15.75 -20.07 6.96
N SER A 202 -16.68 -19.85 6.02
CA SER A 202 -17.49 -18.64 5.94
C SER A 202 -17.94 -18.26 7.37
N ARG A 203 -17.52 -17.08 7.86
CA ARG A 203 -17.61 -16.62 9.27
C ARG A 203 -16.40 -16.97 10.16
N VAL A 204 -15.20 -16.58 9.72
CA VAL A 204 -14.15 -16.04 10.60
C VAL A 204 -14.09 -14.51 10.54
N SER A 205 -15.22 -13.90 10.12
CA SER A 205 -15.43 -12.50 9.71
C SER A 205 -15.28 -11.45 10.79
N SER A 206 -14.45 -11.69 11.79
CA SER A 206 -14.09 -10.67 12.78
C SER A 206 -13.25 -11.24 13.89
N GLY A 207 -12.50 -10.36 14.53
CA GLY A 207 -11.72 -10.65 15.71
C GLY A 207 -10.44 -11.37 15.37
N ASN A 208 -9.80 -10.97 14.28
CA ASN A 208 -8.53 -11.51 13.83
C ASN A 208 -7.43 -10.55 14.32
N TYR A 209 -6.54 -11.01 15.18
CA TYR A 209 -5.59 -10.12 15.87
C TYR A 209 -4.16 -10.28 15.37
N ALA A 210 -3.74 -11.53 15.15
CA ALA A 210 -2.43 -11.83 14.61
C ALA A 210 -2.51 -13.07 13.72
N ALA A 211 -1.70 -13.07 12.66
CA ALA A 211 -1.49 -14.21 11.79
C ALA A 211 -0.02 -14.63 11.86
N ILE A 212 0.24 -15.93 11.75
CA ILE A 212 1.59 -16.49 11.65
C ILE A 212 1.59 -17.55 10.57
N GLN A 213 2.54 -17.45 9.64
CA GLN A 213 2.86 -18.52 8.71
C GLN A 213 3.83 -19.51 9.38
N ILE A 214 3.51 -20.81 9.32
CA ILE A 214 4.18 -21.86 10.08
C ILE A 214 4.02 -23.21 9.36
N ASP A 215 5.04 -24.07 9.27
CA ASP A 215 4.89 -25.47 8.81
C ASP A 215 4.78 -26.39 10.06
N TYR A 216 3.60 -26.48 10.67
CA TYR A 216 3.51 -27.03 12.04
C TYR A 216 3.62 -28.56 12.10
N ASP A 217 3.33 -29.25 10.99
CA ASP A 217 3.33 -30.71 10.90
C ASP A 217 4.54 -31.27 10.13
N ASN A 218 5.49 -30.40 9.76
CA ASN A 218 6.71 -30.74 9.05
C ASN A 218 6.47 -31.38 7.67
N ASP A 219 5.34 -31.10 7.01
CA ASP A 219 5.04 -31.61 5.68
C ASP A 219 5.71 -30.82 4.54
N GLY A 220 6.29 -29.66 4.87
CA GLY A 220 7.01 -28.80 3.94
C GLY A 220 6.13 -27.77 3.23
N HIS A 221 4.88 -27.62 3.66
CA HIS A 221 3.97 -26.57 3.23
C HIS A 221 3.73 -25.61 4.38
N CYS A 222 3.71 -24.32 4.08
CA CYS A 222 3.40 -23.32 5.08
C CYS A 222 1.88 -23.30 5.35
N ASP A 223 1.54 -23.60 6.59
CA ASP A 223 0.23 -23.45 7.22
C ASP A 223 0.04 -22.03 7.78
N MET A 224 -1.14 -21.76 8.33
CA MET A 224 -1.46 -20.47 8.92
C MET A 224 -2.15 -20.61 10.27
N TYR A 225 -1.59 -19.97 11.29
CA TYR A 225 -2.22 -19.82 12.60
C TYR A 225 -2.83 -18.41 12.75
N LEU A 226 -4.05 -18.32 13.29
CA LEU A 226 -4.72 -17.06 13.61
C LEU A 226 -5.05 -16.97 15.10
N SER A 227 -4.52 -15.94 15.76
CA SER A 227 -4.98 -15.52 17.09
C SER A 227 -6.28 -14.73 16.98
N LYS A 228 -7.22 -15.06 17.86
CA LYS A 228 -8.59 -14.60 17.79
C LYS A 228 -8.97 -13.84 19.06
N CYS A 229 -9.39 -12.60 18.89
CA CYS A 229 -9.97 -11.81 19.95
C CYS A 229 -11.13 -10.96 19.43
N ARG A 230 -12.25 -10.83 20.14
CA ARG A 230 -13.31 -9.88 19.79
C ARG A 230 -13.89 -9.23 21.03
N LEU A 231 -13.75 -7.90 21.09
CA LEU A 231 -14.27 -7.12 22.20
C LEU A 231 -15.79 -7.29 22.36
N GLY A 232 -16.23 -7.48 23.60
CA GLY A 232 -17.65 -7.68 23.94
C GLY A 232 -18.15 -9.12 23.78
N VAL A 233 -17.36 -10.03 23.19
CA VAL A 233 -17.70 -11.45 23.11
C VAL A 233 -17.29 -12.17 24.40
N THR A 234 -18.28 -12.73 25.10
CA THR A 234 -18.08 -13.41 26.40
C THR A 234 -18.45 -14.88 26.39
N ASP A 235 -19.16 -15.37 25.37
CA ASP A 235 -19.46 -16.78 25.19
C ASP A 235 -18.18 -17.53 24.77
N PRO A 236 -17.65 -18.46 25.58
CA PRO A 236 -16.40 -19.18 25.27
C PRO A 236 -16.50 -20.11 24.06
N THR A 237 -17.69 -20.30 23.48
CA THR A 237 -17.91 -21.10 22.27
C THR A 237 -18.04 -20.27 20.99
N ASP A 238 -17.93 -18.94 21.10
CA ASP A 238 -18.02 -18.05 19.95
C ASP A 238 -16.75 -18.14 19.08
N ARG A 239 -16.93 -18.43 17.79
CA ARG A 239 -15.84 -18.65 16.82
C ARG A 239 -14.96 -17.41 16.57
N ARG A 240 -15.40 -16.22 16.98
CA ARG A 240 -14.62 -14.97 16.84
C ARG A 240 -13.53 -14.82 17.89
N ARG A 241 -13.53 -15.67 18.93
CA ARG A 241 -12.51 -15.71 19.99
C ARG A 241 -11.83 -17.08 20.15
N ILE A 242 -12.07 -18.00 19.22
CA ILE A 242 -11.45 -19.33 19.23
C ILE A 242 -10.37 -19.33 18.17
N ASN A 243 -9.12 -19.44 18.61
CA ASN A 243 -7.93 -19.50 17.75
C ASN A 243 -8.06 -20.58 16.67
N ARG A 244 -7.36 -20.38 15.56
CA ARG A 244 -7.46 -21.27 14.40
C ARG A 244 -6.10 -21.65 13.88
N LEU A 245 -6.01 -22.89 13.41
CA LEU A 245 -4.86 -23.41 12.68
C LEU A 245 -5.37 -23.97 11.35
N PHE A 246 -4.90 -23.42 10.26
CA PHE A 246 -5.28 -23.80 8.91
C PHE A 246 -4.12 -24.52 8.23
N ARG A 247 -4.27 -25.82 8.04
CA ARG A 247 -3.27 -26.66 7.38
C ARG A 247 -3.36 -26.52 5.86
N ASN A 248 -2.24 -26.26 5.20
CA ASN A 248 -2.12 -26.21 3.74
C ASN A 248 -1.78 -27.60 3.20
N ASP A 249 -2.49 -28.08 2.18
CA ASP A 249 -2.16 -29.37 1.55
C ASP A 249 -1.14 -29.28 0.39
N GLY A 250 -0.54 -28.10 0.20
CA GLY A 250 0.41 -27.82 -0.87
C GLY A 250 -0.24 -27.45 -2.21
N SER A 251 -1.57 -27.41 -2.28
CA SER A 251 -2.33 -26.93 -3.44
C SER A 251 -3.03 -25.58 -3.20
N ASN A 252 -2.59 -24.84 -2.17
CA ASN A 252 -3.20 -23.62 -1.65
C ASN A 252 -4.65 -23.86 -1.17
N SER A 253 -4.91 -25.09 -0.71
CA SER A 253 -6.17 -25.51 -0.10
C SER A 253 -5.95 -25.69 1.39
N TYR A 254 -6.71 -24.93 2.17
CA TYR A 254 -6.56 -24.82 3.62
C TYR A 254 -7.69 -25.55 4.36
N SER A 255 -7.35 -26.31 5.40
CA SER A 255 -8.31 -26.97 6.29
C SER A 255 -8.13 -26.55 7.75
N ASP A 256 -9.22 -26.24 8.45
CA ASP A 256 -9.20 -25.87 9.87
C ASP A 256 -8.91 -27.12 10.74
N GLU A 257 -7.66 -27.25 11.19
CA GLU A 257 -7.15 -28.35 12.00
C GLU A 257 -6.96 -27.96 13.48
N GLY A 258 -7.28 -26.73 13.87
CA GLY A 258 -7.12 -26.22 15.24
C GLY A 258 -7.62 -27.20 16.33
N PRO A 259 -8.86 -27.71 16.24
CA PRO A 259 -9.39 -28.67 17.21
C PRO A 259 -8.71 -30.03 17.21
N ALA A 260 -8.21 -30.50 16.06
CA ALA A 260 -7.51 -31.77 15.95
C ALA A 260 -6.08 -31.68 16.48
N ALA A 261 -5.42 -30.55 16.20
CA ALA A 261 -4.09 -30.23 16.67
C ALA A 261 -4.07 -29.83 18.16
N GLY A 262 -5.19 -29.36 18.73
CA GLY A 262 -5.27 -28.88 20.11
C GLY A 262 -4.90 -27.42 20.31
N LEU A 263 -4.91 -26.62 19.23
CA LEU A 263 -4.59 -25.19 19.22
C LEU A 263 -5.83 -24.29 19.02
N ASP A 264 -7.04 -24.82 19.23
CA ASP A 264 -8.30 -24.07 19.24
C ASP A 264 -8.59 -23.42 20.61
N ASP A 265 -7.59 -22.74 21.20
CA ASP A 265 -7.81 -22.05 22.48
C ASP A 265 -8.97 -21.05 22.34
N GLY A 266 -9.98 -21.20 23.20
CA GLY A 266 -11.18 -20.37 23.24
C GLY A 266 -11.05 -19.15 24.16
N GLU A 267 -9.90 -18.97 24.81
CA GLU A 267 -9.57 -17.68 25.43
C GLU A 267 -9.34 -16.60 24.37
N GLN A 268 -9.49 -15.34 24.75
CA GLN A 268 -9.21 -14.21 23.85
C GLN A 268 -7.69 -14.09 23.72
N SER A 269 -7.13 -14.28 22.52
CA SER A 269 -5.67 -14.19 22.30
C SER A 269 -5.32 -13.04 21.36
N TRP A 270 -4.22 -12.34 21.63
CA TRP A 270 -3.75 -11.24 20.79
C TRP A 270 -2.66 -11.67 19.83
N CYS A 271 -1.76 -12.54 20.26
CA CYS A 271 -0.72 -13.11 19.42
C CYS A 271 -0.32 -14.50 19.93
N ALA A 272 0.51 -15.16 19.14
CA ALA A 272 1.24 -16.36 19.53
C ALA A 272 2.68 -16.23 19.03
N ASP A 273 3.56 -17.15 19.41
CA ASP A 273 4.83 -17.36 18.71
C ASP A 273 5.14 -18.85 18.67
N PHE A 274 5.84 -19.26 17.61
CA PHE A 274 6.22 -20.64 17.34
C PHE A 274 7.74 -20.79 17.28
N ALA A 275 8.28 -21.67 18.12
CA ALA A 275 9.71 -21.96 18.19
C ALA A 275 9.97 -23.38 18.71
N ASP A 276 11.11 -23.95 18.34
CA ASP A 276 11.59 -25.25 18.81
C ASP A 276 12.26 -25.06 20.18
N ILE A 277 11.53 -25.37 21.26
CA ILE A 277 11.95 -25.01 22.62
C ILE A 277 12.91 -26.01 23.24
N ASP A 278 13.03 -27.21 22.67
CA ASP A 278 13.81 -28.30 23.26
C ASP A 278 14.79 -28.99 22.28
N ASN A 279 14.90 -28.43 21.07
CA ASN A 279 15.82 -28.83 20.02
C ASN A 279 15.55 -30.24 19.45
N ASP A 280 14.28 -30.66 19.40
CA ASP A 280 13.86 -31.97 18.90
C ASP A 280 13.44 -31.98 17.42
N GLY A 281 13.31 -30.80 16.82
CA GLY A 281 13.03 -30.65 15.39
C GLY A 281 11.55 -30.52 15.04
N ASP A 282 10.72 -30.11 16.00
CA ASP A 282 9.40 -29.54 15.74
C ASP A 282 9.18 -28.21 16.46
N LEU A 283 8.22 -27.42 15.96
CA LEU A 283 7.92 -26.10 16.51
C LEU A 283 6.77 -26.20 17.52
N ASP A 284 7.02 -25.72 18.72
CA ASP A 284 6.06 -25.55 19.81
C ASP A 284 5.33 -24.21 19.67
N CYS A 285 4.28 -23.99 20.46
CA CYS A 285 3.45 -22.80 20.37
C CYS A 285 3.23 -22.16 21.74
N PHE A 286 3.53 -20.86 21.87
CA PHE A 286 3.07 -20.08 23.02
C PHE A 286 1.92 -19.17 22.60
N VAL A 287 0.75 -19.34 23.23
CA VAL A 287 -0.44 -18.51 23.01
C VAL A 287 -0.54 -17.47 24.11
N LEU A 288 -0.48 -16.19 23.71
CA LEU A 288 -0.62 -15.06 24.64
C LEU A 288 -2.09 -14.65 24.73
N ASN A 289 -2.68 -14.96 25.89
CA ASN A 289 -4.07 -14.64 26.17
C ASN A 289 -4.21 -13.20 26.71
N HIS A 290 -5.18 -12.48 26.19
CA HIS A 290 -5.61 -11.14 26.59
C HIS A 290 -7.01 -11.23 27.23
N GLY A 291 -7.14 -12.13 28.21
CA GLY A 291 -8.39 -12.45 28.89
C GLY A 291 -8.15 -12.87 30.35
N PRO A 292 -9.20 -13.30 31.08
CA PRO A 292 -9.05 -13.80 32.44
C PRO A 292 -8.38 -15.17 32.53
N GLY A 293 -8.21 -15.88 31.41
CA GLY A 293 -7.48 -17.14 31.33
C GLY A 293 -5.97 -16.90 31.25
N ALA A 294 -5.18 -17.84 31.80
CA ALA A 294 -3.72 -17.79 31.68
C ALA A 294 -3.27 -18.02 30.23
N SER A 295 -2.13 -17.43 29.88
CA SER A 295 -1.42 -17.73 28.64
C SER A 295 -0.84 -19.14 28.69
N LYS A 296 -0.63 -19.76 27.52
CA LYS A 296 -0.34 -21.20 27.45
C LYS A 296 0.86 -21.51 26.57
N LEU A 297 1.75 -22.37 27.07
CA LEU A 297 2.78 -23.03 26.29
C LEU A 297 2.30 -24.43 25.91
N PHE A 298 2.31 -24.72 24.62
CA PHE A 298 1.94 -26.00 24.04
C PHE A 298 3.15 -26.68 23.41
N GLU A 299 3.44 -27.90 23.87
CA GLU A 299 4.45 -28.78 23.28
C GLU A 299 3.88 -29.52 22.08
N ASN A 300 4.58 -29.49 20.94
CA ASN A 300 4.32 -30.36 19.80
C ASN A 300 5.02 -31.71 20.04
N ASP A 301 4.39 -32.81 19.64
CA ASP A 301 4.95 -34.16 19.83
C ASP A 301 5.61 -34.74 18.57
N GLY A 302 5.94 -33.86 17.62
CA GLY A 302 6.43 -34.19 16.29
C GLY A 302 5.38 -34.76 15.33
N SER A 303 4.11 -34.90 15.75
CA SER A 303 3.00 -35.35 14.89
C SER A 303 2.04 -34.24 14.49
N GLY A 304 2.32 -32.99 14.89
CA GLY A 304 1.40 -31.85 14.74
C GLY A 304 0.29 -31.84 15.79
N SER A 305 0.47 -32.56 16.91
CA SER A 305 -0.46 -32.59 18.05
C SER A 305 0.15 -31.84 19.23
N PHE A 306 -0.60 -30.89 19.79
CA PHE A 306 -0.13 -29.95 20.80
C PHE A 306 -0.70 -30.27 22.19
N THR A 307 0.15 -30.21 23.22
CA THR A 307 -0.22 -30.44 24.62
C THR A 307 0.18 -29.25 25.49
N ASP A 308 -0.77 -28.70 26.27
CA ASP A 308 -0.49 -27.64 27.24
C ASP A 308 0.45 -28.15 28.35
N ILE A 309 1.66 -27.58 28.39
CA ILE A 309 2.70 -27.86 29.38
C ILE A 309 2.99 -26.67 30.30
N SER A 310 2.18 -25.61 30.27
CA SER A 310 2.45 -24.32 30.96
C SER A 310 2.77 -24.47 32.44
N ALA A 311 2.04 -25.35 33.14
CA ALA A 311 2.23 -25.59 34.57
C ALA A 311 3.54 -26.34 34.87
N SER A 312 3.89 -27.35 34.08
CA SER A 312 5.17 -28.07 34.21
C SER A 312 6.35 -27.24 33.75
N ALA A 313 6.14 -26.35 32.76
CA ALA A 313 7.13 -25.44 32.23
C ALA A 313 7.42 -24.26 33.17
N GLY A 314 6.61 -24.03 34.20
CA GLY A 314 6.80 -22.92 35.14
C GLY A 314 6.29 -21.57 34.65
N LEU A 315 5.40 -21.57 33.66
CA LEU A 315 4.83 -20.36 33.02
C LEU A 315 3.39 -20.06 33.43
N ALA A 316 2.84 -20.81 34.39
CA ALA A 316 1.48 -20.61 34.89
C ALA A 316 1.25 -19.27 35.61
N ASP A 317 2.30 -18.49 35.84
CA ASP A 317 2.21 -17.14 36.42
C ASP A 317 1.90 -16.06 35.38
N ILE A 318 1.86 -16.38 34.08
CA ILE A 318 1.45 -15.47 33.01
C ILE A 318 -0.08 -15.45 32.91
N ASP A 319 -0.72 -14.89 33.93
CA ASP A 319 -2.17 -14.81 34.13
C ASP A 319 -2.72 -13.38 33.95
N TYR A 320 -2.06 -12.58 33.11
CA TYR A 320 -2.34 -11.17 32.86
C TYR A 320 -2.53 -10.86 31.38
N PHE A 321 -2.99 -9.64 31.09
CA PHE A 321 -3.25 -9.14 29.74
C PHE A 321 -1.94 -8.78 29.03
N GLY A 322 -1.37 -9.73 28.28
CA GLY A 322 -0.16 -9.52 27.48
C GLY A 322 -0.42 -8.82 26.14
N ILE A 323 0.65 -8.29 25.54
CA ILE A 323 0.63 -7.61 24.22
C ILE A 323 1.52 -8.36 23.21
N GLN A 324 2.80 -8.59 23.56
CA GLN A 324 3.74 -9.38 22.77
C GLN A 324 4.19 -10.63 23.52
N ALA A 325 4.41 -11.72 22.78
CA ALA A 325 5.13 -12.90 23.23
C ALA A 325 6.11 -13.30 22.12
N LEU A 326 7.39 -13.40 22.44
CA LEU A 326 8.45 -13.61 21.46
C LEU A 326 9.49 -14.60 22.00
N PHE A 327 9.78 -15.64 21.22
CA PHE A 327 10.83 -16.63 21.49
C PHE A 327 12.14 -16.25 20.84
N ARG A 328 13.20 -16.02 21.62
CA ARG A 328 14.57 -15.78 21.12
C ARG A 328 15.60 -16.33 22.10
N ASP A 329 16.73 -16.80 21.58
CA ASP A 329 17.86 -17.24 22.41
C ASP A 329 18.72 -16.01 22.76
N PHE A 330 18.56 -15.46 23.97
CA PHE A 330 19.21 -14.18 24.33
C PHE A 330 20.62 -14.37 24.91
N ASP A 331 20.97 -15.53 25.46
CA ASP A 331 22.35 -15.84 25.86
C ASP A 331 23.11 -16.74 24.88
N ASN A 332 22.52 -17.05 23.72
CA ASN A 332 23.08 -17.96 22.72
C ASN A 332 23.41 -19.35 23.31
N ASP A 333 22.64 -19.84 24.29
CA ASP A 333 22.91 -21.10 24.99
C ASP A 333 22.33 -22.36 24.33
N THR A 334 21.80 -22.21 23.11
CA THR A 334 21.13 -23.20 22.25
C THR A 334 19.63 -23.35 22.47
N PHE A 335 19.05 -22.74 23.51
CA PHE A 335 17.61 -22.84 23.78
C PHE A 335 16.95 -21.47 23.65
N VAL A 336 15.77 -21.42 23.02
CA VAL A 336 15.01 -20.18 22.92
C VAL A 336 14.37 -19.82 24.26
N ASP A 337 14.56 -18.57 24.69
CA ASP A 337 13.91 -17.96 25.85
C ASP A 337 12.61 -17.27 25.44
N LEU A 338 11.76 -16.92 26.41
CA LEU A 338 10.47 -16.28 26.18
C LEU A 338 10.39 -14.87 26.78
N LEU A 339 10.21 -13.85 25.94
CA LEU A 339 9.88 -12.48 26.34
C LEU A 339 8.36 -12.25 26.22
N VAL A 340 7.73 -11.76 27.28
CA VAL A 340 6.33 -11.34 27.29
C VAL A 340 6.19 -9.89 27.76
N THR A 341 5.45 -9.08 27.01
CA THR A 341 5.16 -7.67 27.34
C THR A 341 3.70 -7.46 27.73
N THR A 342 3.39 -6.36 28.41
CA THR A 342 2.02 -5.98 28.80
C THR A 342 1.92 -4.46 28.99
N SER A 343 0.76 -3.87 28.73
CA SER A 343 0.55 -2.42 28.88
C SER A 343 0.56 -1.98 30.35
N ASN A 344 0.03 -2.79 31.29
CA ASN A 344 -0.02 -2.44 32.72
C ASN A 344 -0.40 -3.63 33.62
N LEU A 345 0.49 -4.07 34.51
CA LEU A 345 0.18 -5.08 35.54
C LEU A 345 -0.49 -4.50 36.80
N GLY A 346 -0.58 -3.17 36.92
CA GLY A 346 -0.94 -2.49 38.16
C GLY A 346 0.15 -2.59 39.23
N GLY A 347 0.41 -1.50 39.95
CA GLY A 347 1.40 -1.48 41.03
C GLY A 347 2.84 -1.23 40.55
N SER A 348 3.82 -1.61 41.37
CA SER A 348 5.26 -1.36 41.14
C SER A 348 5.98 -2.50 40.42
N GLU A 349 5.26 -3.44 39.81
CA GLU A 349 5.87 -4.57 39.10
C GLU A 349 6.24 -4.20 37.66
N ALA A 350 7.33 -4.77 37.16
CA ALA A 350 7.74 -4.62 35.77
C ALA A 350 6.69 -5.21 34.82
N THR A 351 6.33 -4.45 33.79
CA THR A 351 5.35 -4.77 32.73
C THR A 351 5.92 -5.62 31.59
N TYR A 352 7.08 -6.24 31.82
CA TYR A 352 7.60 -7.32 31.00
C TYR A 352 8.04 -8.45 31.89
N ARG A 353 8.09 -9.64 31.31
CA ARG A 353 8.73 -10.80 31.91
C ARG A 353 9.57 -11.50 30.86
N LEU A 354 10.83 -11.72 31.19
CA LEU A 354 11.75 -12.51 30.39
C LEU A 354 12.00 -13.82 31.13
N TYR A 355 11.80 -14.93 30.45
CA TYR A 355 11.90 -16.27 31.00
C TYR A 355 12.98 -17.03 30.26
N ARG A 356 14.02 -17.42 30.99
CA ARG A 356 15.08 -18.24 30.43
C ARG A 356 14.64 -19.69 30.31
N ASN A 357 14.92 -20.33 29.18
CA ASN A 357 14.73 -21.76 29.01
C ASN A 357 15.88 -22.55 29.64
N ASN A 358 15.56 -23.52 30.50
CA ASN A 358 16.56 -24.31 31.22
C ASN A 358 17.11 -25.50 30.41
N GLY A 359 16.61 -25.71 29.18
CA GLY A 359 16.99 -26.83 28.31
C GLY A 359 16.36 -28.17 28.70
N ASP A 360 15.36 -28.14 29.57
CA ASP A 360 14.59 -29.31 30.01
C ASP A 360 13.07 -29.09 29.93
N ARG A 361 12.65 -28.20 29.00
CA ARG A 361 11.26 -27.74 28.79
C ARG A 361 10.69 -26.95 29.98
N SER A 362 11.53 -26.56 30.95
CA SER A 362 11.16 -25.64 32.01
C SER A 362 11.78 -24.27 31.81
N PHE A 363 11.08 -23.25 32.31
CA PHE A 363 11.46 -21.85 32.19
C PHE A 363 11.64 -21.21 33.56
N THR A 364 12.58 -20.27 33.65
CA THR A 364 12.85 -19.51 34.88
C THR A 364 12.83 -18.02 34.60
N ARG A 365 11.96 -17.29 35.31
CA ARG A 365 11.87 -15.83 35.19
C ARG A 365 13.20 -15.18 35.56
N VAL A 366 13.74 -14.39 34.64
CA VAL A 366 14.86 -13.48 34.85
C VAL A 366 14.29 -12.09 35.14
N SER A 367 14.82 -11.42 36.16
CA SER A 367 14.27 -10.14 36.64
C SER A 367 15.31 -9.02 36.53
N ASN A 368 14.84 -7.79 36.30
CA ASN A 368 15.66 -6.57 36.30
C ASN A 368 16.77 -6.56 35.24
N VAL A 369 16.51 -7.13 34.06
CA VAL A 369 17.46 -7.21 32.95
C VAL A 369 17.38 -6.02 31.99
N LEU A 370 16.21 -5.40 31.88
CA LEU A 370 16.02 -4.15 31.14
C LEU A 370 16.00 -2.98 32.13
N GLN A 371 17.08 -2.21 32.15
CA GLN A 371 17.30 -1.10 33.08
C GLN A 371 17.70 0.16 32.31
N THR A 372 17.17 1.31 32.72
CA THR A 372 17.65 2.62 32.23
C THR A 372 18.85 3.09 33.04
N GLU A 373 19.52 4.15 32.57
CA GLU A 373 20.65 4.77 33.28
C GLU A 373 20.39 4.94 34.80
N GLY A 374 21.31 4.42 35.62
CA GLY A 374 21.17 4.39 37.08
C GLY A 374 20.53 3.13 37.67
N ASP A 375 20.60 2.00 36.95
CA ASP A 375 20.19 0.65 37.37
C ASP A 375 18.72 0.54 37.80
N THR A 376 17.86 1.40 37.25
CA THR A 376 16.43 1.37 37.54
C THR A 376 15.73 0.48 36.51
N PRO A 377 15.12 -0.65 36.93
CA PRO A 377 14.34 -1.48 36.02
C PRO A 377 13.23 -0.67 35.38
N ILE A 378 13.02 -0.86 34.08
CA ILE A 378 11.89 -0.20 33.41
C ILE A 378 10.56 -0.72 33.95
N SER A 379 9.60 0.19 34.04
CA SER A 379 8.24 -0.11 34.50
C SER A 379 7.24 -0.27 33.37
N TYR A 380 7.57 0.07 32.12
CA TYR A 380 6.69 -0.01 30.94
C TYR A 380 7.46 -0.53 29.73
N LEU A 381 7.12 -1.72 29.26
CA LEU A 381 7.45 -2.21 27.92
C LEU A 381 6.13 -2.73 27.34
N HIS A 382 5.54 -1.96 26.44
CA HIS A 382 4.22 -2.24 25.88
C HIS A 382 4.33 -3.22 24.71
N SER A 383 5.21 -2.88 23.76
CA SER A 383 5.53 -3.69 22.57
C SER A 383 7.03 -3.68 22.32
N CYS A 384 7.53 -4.60 21.52
CA CYS A 384 8.93 -4.64 21.13
C CYS A 384 9.14 -5.41 19.83
N ALA A 385 10.17 -5.05 19.07
CA ALA A 385 10.72 -5.84 17.97
C ALA A 385 12.19 -6.18 18.23
N LEU A 386 12.63 -7.32 17.71
CA LEU A 386 13.88 -8.00 18.03
C LEU A 386 14.75 -8.18 16.78
N GLY A 387 16.05 -7.94 16.91
CA GLY A 387 17.08 -8.20 15.90
C GLY A 387 18.46 -7.93 16.48
N ASP A 388 19.47 -7.74 15.64
CA ASP A 388 20.85 -7.49 16.08
C ASP A 388 21.33 -6.11 15.61
N PHE A 389 21.26 -5.14 16.52
CA PHE A 389 21.46 -3.71 16.26
C PHE A 389 22.91 -3.27 16.38
N ASN A 390 23.81 -4.19 16.69
CA ASN A 390 25.26 -3.96 16.65
C ASN A 390 26.01 -4.98 15.78
N HIS A 391 25.29 -5.94 15.17
CA HIS A 391 25.80 -7.01 14.32
C HIS A 391 26.86 -7.89 15.00
N ASP A 392 26.65 -8.22 16.28
CA ASP A 392 27.56 -9.04 17.10
C ASP A 392 27.11 -10.49 17.32
N GLY A 393 25.93 -10.86 16.83
CA GLY A 393 25.35 -12.19 16.93
C GLY A 393 24.47 -12.42 18.17
N PHE A 394 24.22 -11.41 19.00
CA PHE A 394 23.27 -11.46 20.11
C PHE A 394 22.00 -10.68 19.77
N VAL A 395 20.86 -11.16 20.26
CA VAL A 395 19.57 -10.51 19.99
C VAL A 395 19.36 -9.34 20.93
N ASP A 396 19.10 -8.18 20.34
CA ASP A 396 18.78 -6.87 20.92
C ASP A 396 17.27 -6.60 20.93
N ILE A 397 16.85 -5.56 21.65
CA ILE A 397 15.43 -5.22 21.85
C ILE A 397 15.17 -3.75 21.55
N PHE A 398 14.31 -3.48 20.58
CA PHE A 398 13.71 -2.16 20.38
C PHE A 398 12.32 -2.18 21.01
N GLY A 399 12.07 -1.29 21.98
CA GLY A 399 10.88 -1.35 22.83
C GLY A 399 10.05 -0.08 22.79
N GLY A 400 8.77 -0.21 22.44
CA GLY A 400 7.77 0.85 22.54
C GLY A 400 7.12 0.91 23.92
N ARG A 401 6.83 2.12 24.39
CA ARG A 401 6.28 2.38 25.73
C ARG A 401 4.86 2.97 25.71
N GLY A 402 4.10 2.59 24.69
CA GLY A 402 2.68 2.92 24.54
C GLY A 402 1.80 2.45 25.70
N THR A 403 0.51 2.76 25.60
CA THR A 403 -0.49 2.48 26.63
C THR A 403 -1.75 1.87 26.01
N LEU A 404 -2.61 1.32 26.88
CA LEU A 404 -3.83 0.62 26.50
C LEU A 404 -3.58 -0.46 25.44
N TYR A 405 -3.99 -0.21 24.20
CA TYR A 405 -3.89 -1.16 23.08
C TYR A 405 -2.78 -0.76 22.12
N ASN A 406 -2.87 0.44 21.57
CA ASN A 406 -1.90 0.97 20.61
C ASN A 406 -1.59 2.46 20.85
N GLU A 407 -2.07 3.03 21.94
CA GLU A 407 -1.95 4.47 22.16
C GLU A 407 -0.50 4.84 22.46
N PRO A 408 0.04 5.93 21.86
CA PRO A 408 1.33 6.47 22.25
C PRO A 408 1.39 6.81 23.74
N SER A 409 2.60 6.83 24.30
CA SER A 409 2.82 7.35 25.65
C SER A 409 2.81 8.88 25.66
N ASP A 410 2.25 9.49 26.71
CA ASP A 410 2.34 10.96 26.90
C ASP A 410 3.76 11.42 27.25
N ASP A 411 4.57 10.57 27.89
CA ASP A 411 5.86 10.97 28.46
C ASP A 411 6.97 9.91 28.42
N GLN A 412 6.72 8.71 27.87
CA GLN A 412 7.72 7.63 27.82
C GLN A 412 8.18 7.35 26.39
N ARG A 413 9.43 7.74 26.12
CA ARG A 413 10.13 7.44 24.85
C ARG A 413 10.29 5.95 24.62
N ASP A 414 10.36 5.57 23.36
CA ASP A 414 10.86 4.26 22.93
C ASP A 414 12.30 4.06 23.40
N LEU A 415 12.70 2.80 23.58
CA LEU A 415 14.00 2.41 24.12
C LEU A 415 14.73 1.44 23.19
N VAL A 416 16.05 1.57 23.13
CA VAL A 416 16.94 0.59 22.48
C VAL A 416 17.77 -0.09 23.56
N PHE A 417 17.70 -1.40 23.63
CA PHE A 417 18.51 -2.23 24.53
C PHE A 417 19.44 -3.10 23.71
N ILE A 418 20.74 -2.91 23.89
CA ILE A 418 21.79 -3.73 23.29
C ILE A 418 22.16 -4.82 24.29
N ASN A 419 22.14 -6.07 23.85
CA ASN A 419 22.57 -7.22 24.61
C ASN A 419 24.06 -7.12 24.89
N ASP A 420 24.48 -7.34 26.14
CA ASP A 420 25.89 -7.24 26.52
C ASP A 420 26.73 -8.42 26.01
N GLY A 421 26.06 -9.44 25.46
CA GLY A 421 26.66 -10.64 24.93
C GLY A 421 27.34 -11.50 26.00
N ASN A 422 27.96 -12.58 25.56
CA ASN A 422 28.78 -13.44 26.42
C ASN A 422 29.81 -14.23 25.57
N ALA A 423 30.34 -15.34 26.10
CA ALA A 423 31.36 -16.15 25.43
C ALA A 423 30.80 -17.30 24.56
N ASN A 424 29.48 -17.43 24.47
CA ASN A 424 28.82 -18.41 23.62
C ASN A 424 28.96 -18.03 22.14
N HIS A 425 28.91 -19.05 21.30
CA HIS A 425 29.06 -18.94 19.86
C HIS A 425 27.70 -18.80 19.17
N PHE A 426 27.71 -18.26 17.95
CA PHE A 426 26.48 -18.07 17.17
C PHE A 426 26.67 -18.43 15.68
N LEU A 427 25.56 -18.55 14.96
CA LEU A 427 25.50 -18.46 13.50
C LEU A 427 24.32 -17.57 13.12
N GLY A 428 24.60 -16.45 12.44
CA GLY A 428 23.58 -15.63 11.79
C GLY A 428 23.35 -16.09 10.36
N VAL A 429 22.10 -16.22 9.92
CA VAL A 429 21.77 -16.63 8.54
C VAL A 429 20.80 -15.65 7.91
N GLN A 430 21.16 -15.15 6.73
CA GLN A 430 20.34 -14.28 5.90
C GLN A 430 20.08 -14.97 4.56
N LEU A 431 18.83 -14.97 4.11
CA LEU A 431 18.43 -15.66 2.89
C LEU A 431 18.14 -14.65 1.76
N ARG A 432 18.48 -15.04 0.53
CA ARG A 432 18.03 -14.38 -0.70
C ARG A 432 17.43 -15.40 -1.66
N GLY A 433 16.14 -15.27 -1.93
CA GLY A 433 15.40 -16.15 -2.84
C GLY A 433 15.56 -15.73 -4.31
N ARG A 434 15.49 -16.71 -5.22
CA ARG A 434 15.46 -16.49 -6.67
C ARG A 434 14.14 -16.93 -7.26
N LEU A 435 13.82 -18.22 -7.09
CA LEU A 435 12.53 -18.78 -7.44
C LEU A 435 11.52 -18.45 -6.34
N SER A 436 11.90 -18.67 -5.08
CA SER A 436 11.17 -18.13 -3.92
C SER A 436 11.21 -16.60 -3.90
N ASN A 437 10.32 -15.97 -3.12
CA ASN A 437 10.30 -14.53 -2.87
C ASN A 437 11.69 -14.00 -2.45
N ALA A 438 11.96 -12.71 -2.72
CA ALA A 438 13.31 -12.13 -2.61
C ALA A 438 13.96 -12.32 -1.24
N ASN A 439 13.17 -12.22 -0.17
CA ASN A 439 13.66 -12.35 1.20
C ASN A 439 13.77 -13.81 1.69
N GLY A 440 13.23 -14.78 0.95
CA GLY A 440 13.12 -16.16 1.41
C GLY A 440 12.13 -16.37 2.56
N ILE A 441 11.11 -15.50 2.69
CA ILE A 441 10.03 -15.63 3.67
C ILE A 441 9.28 -16.94 3.43
N GLY A 442 9.00 -17.68 4.51
CA GLY A 442 8.48 -19.05 4.49
C GLY A 442 9.57 -20.12 4.42
N ALA A 443 10.85 -19.75 4.26
CA ALA A 443 11.93 -20.73 4.31
C ALA A 443 12.15 -21.26 5.72
N ARG A 444 12.42 -22.57 5.81
CA ARG A 444 12.76 -23.28 7.04
C ARG A 444 14.25 -23.63 7.09
N LEU A 445 14.86 -23.35 8.23
CA LEU A 445 16.27 -23.61 8.51
C LEU A 445 16.38 -24.68 9.61
N GLU A 446 17.10 -25.77 9.32
CA GLU A 446 17.42 -26.82 10.28
C GLU A 446 18.93 -26.80 10.57
N LEU A 447 19.32 -26.41 11.78
CA LEU A 447 20.72 -26.42 12.20
C LEU A 447 21.02 -27.65 13.05
N HIS A 448 21.95 -28.49 12.59
CA HIS A 448 22.33 -29.71 13.31
C HIS A 448 23.68 -29.54 14.01
N GLY A 449 23.74 -29.94 15.27
CA GLY A 449 24.96 -29.93 16.07
C GLY A 449 24.99 -31.02 17.13
N SER A 450 25.83 -30.84 18.15
CA SER A 450 25.84 -31.72 19.33
C SER A 450 24.62 -31.53 20.23
N TRP A 451 23.92 -30.40 20.08
CA TRP A 451 22.72 -30.03 20.84
C TRP A 451 21.43 -30.66 20.32
N GLY A 452 21.42 -31.25 19.12
CA GLY A 452 20.20 -31.76 18.47
C GLY A 452 19.96 -31.05 17.15
N VAL A 453 18.70 -30.66 16.93
CA VAL A 453 18.26 -29.86 15.78
C VAL A 453 17.72 -28.54 16.34
N GLN A 454 18.13 -27.40 15.80
CA GLN A 454 17.41 -26.14 16.04
C GLN A 454 16.62 -25.81 14.77
N LEU A 455 15.33 -25.53 14.91
CA LEU A 455 14.51 -24.99 13.82
C LEU A 455 14.32 -23.47 13.92
N ARG A 456 14.40 -22.80 12.77
CA ARG A 456 13.98 -21.41 12.59
C ARG A 456 13.25 -21.25 11.25
N GLU A 457 12.34 -20.30 11.18
CA GLU A 457 11.65 -19.93 9.95
C GLU A 457 11.80 -18.44 9.67
N VAL A 458 11.92 -18.09 8.39
CA VAL A 458 11.88 -16.68 7.98
C VAL A 458 10.43 -16.24 7.88
N ARG A 459 10.04 -15.27 8.70
CA ARG A 459 8.69 -14.70 8.77
C ARG A 459 8.77 -13.20 8.60
N ALA A 460 7.77 -12.60 7.96
CA ALA A 460 7.63 -11.16 7.84
C ALA A 460 6.25 -10.78 8.39
N GLY A 461 6.25 -10.10 9.53
CA GLY A 461 5.11 -10.00 10.43
C GLY A 461 5.04 -11.20 11.37
N GLU A 462 4.94 -10.92 12.67
CA GLU A 462 4.65 -11.87 13.75
C GLU A 462 4.30 -11.09 15.02
N GLY A 463 3.78 -11.73 16.07
CA GLY A 463 3.28 -11.00 17.24
C GLY A 463 2.06 -10.12 16.92
N TYR A 464 1.83 -9.06 17.71
CA TYR A 464 0.73 -8.12 17.52
C TYR A 464 1.22 -6.84 16.81
N GLY A 465 0.99 -6.75 15.49
CA GLY A 465 1.27 -5.54 14.70
C GLY A 465 2.75 -5.20 14.45
N ILE A 466 3.68 -6.14 14.68
CA ILE A 466 5.13 -5.92 14.56
C ILE A 466 5.78 -6.85 13.54
N GLN A 467 7.06 -6.59 13.25
CA GLN A 467 7.95 -7.55 12.58
C GLN A 467 9.32 -7.57 13.24
N ASN A 468 9.86 -8.76 13.48
CA ASN A 468 11.24 -8.94 13.91
C ASN A 468 12.17 -9.21 12.72
N SER A 469 13.48 -9.24 12.98
CA SER A 469 14.52 -9.44 11.96
C SER A 469 14.25 -10.64 11.04
N LEU A 470 14.53 -10.44 9.75
CA LEU A 470 14.60 -11.51 8.75
C LEU A 470 15.88 -12.36 8.92
N THR A 471 16.89 -11.84 9.61
CA THR A 471 18.10 -12.59 9.99
C THR A 471 17.75 -13.64 11.04
N LYS A 472 18.13 -14.90 10.81
CA LYS A 472 17.93 -15.98 11.78
C LYS A 472 19.22 -16.25 12.53
N ILE A 473 19.20 -15.96 13.83
CA ILE A 473 20.33 -16.21 14.74
C ILE A 473 20.10 -17.54 15.45
N PHE A 474 21.15 -18.37 15.43
CA PHE A 474 21.25 -19.62 16.18
C PHE A 474 22.34 -19.49 17.24
N GLY A 475 21.97 -19.61 18.51
CA GLY A 475 22.92 -19.78 19.59
C GLY A 475 23.50 -21.18 19.60
N LEU A 476 24.80 -21.31 19.84
CA LEU A 476 25.55 -22.56 19.76
C LEU A 476 26.15 -22.96 21.11
N GLY A 477 25.94 -22.15 22.15
CA GLY A 477 26.56 -22.30 23.45
C GLY A 477 28.08 -22.34 23.33
N SER A 478 28.71 -23.31 24.02
CA SER A 478 30.16 -23.53 23.93
C SER A 478 30.63 -24.32 22.70
N ALA A 479 29.73 -24.68 21.78
CA ALA A 479 30.09 -25.51 20.64
C ALA A 479 30.84 -24.71 19.58
N THR A 480 31.90 -25.31 19.04
CA THR A 480 32.78 -24.69 18.03
C THR A 480 32.66 -25.33 16.66
N GLU A 481 31.75 -26.30 16.52
CA GLU A 481 31.52 -27.05 15.28
C GLU A 481 30.03 -27.20 15.04
N ILE A 482 29.59 -26.86 13.84
CA ILE A 482 28.26 -27.17 13.32
C ILE A 482 28.38 -28.40 12.43
N ARG A 483 27.43 -29.33 12.50
CA ARG A 483 27.42 -30.49 11.62
C ARG A 483 26.96 -30.11 10.21
N LYS A 484 25.82 -29.44 10.13
CA LYS A 484 25.25 -28.94 8.87
C LYS A 484 24.11 -27.96 9.13
N LEU A 485 23.86 -27.10 8.15
CA LEU A 485 22.63 -26.31 8.02
C LEU A 485 21.85 -26.84 6.81
N ILE A 486 20.55 -27.05 6.96
CA ILE A 486 19.64 -27.34 5.86
C ILE A 486 18.73 -26.12 5.68
N VAL A 487 18.56 -25.67 4.44
CA VAL A 487 17.58 -24.65 4.07
C VAL A 487 16.54 -25.30 3.16
N ARG A 488 15.27 -25.21 3.54
CA ARG A 488 14.11 -25.57 2.72
C ARG A 488 13.44 -24.28 2.27
N TRP A 489 13.48 -24.04 0.98
CA TRP A 489 12.92 -22.84 0.37
C TRP A 489 11.43 -23.03 0.08
N PRO A 490 10.64 -21.94 0.09
CA PRO A 490 9.23 -21.97 -0.35
C PRO A 490 9.03 -22.60 -1.74
N SER A 491 10.03 -22.51 -2.62
CA SER A 491 10.01 -23.12 -3.95
C SER A 491 10.00 -24.67 -3.94
N GLY A 492 10.15 -25.29 -2.77
CA GLY A 492 10.36 -26.72 -2.58
C GLY A 492 11.82 -27.15 -2.75
N ILE A 493 12.74 -26.22 -3.08
CA ILE A 493 14.17 -26.51 -3.15
C ILE A 493 14.71 -26.78 -1.75
N ARG A 494 15.53 -27.83 -1.61
CA ARG A 494 16.26 -28.15 -0.38
C ARG A 494 17.76 -28.09 -0.61
N GLU A 495 18.45 -27.28 0.18
CA GLU A 495 19.90 -27.14 0.16
C GLU A 495 20.52 -27.57 1.49
N GLU A 496 21.72 -28.17 1.42
CA GLU A 496 22.45 -28.61 2.60
C GLU A 496 23.86 -28.03 2.56
N ILE A 497 24.22 -27.29 3.62
CA ILE A 497 25.51 -26.67 3.81
C ILE A 497 26.27 -27.50 4.85
N PRO A 498 27.26 -28.31 4.44
CA PRO A 498 28.02 -29.13 5.37
C PRO A 498 29.01 -28.29 6.18
N ALA A 499 29.00 -28.48 7.50
CA ALA A 499 29.95 -27.88 8.45
C ALA A 499 30.26 -26.38 8.22
N PRO A 500 29.26 -25.48 8.23
CA PRO A 500 29.52 -24.05 8.25
C PRO A 500 30.35 -23.67 9.50
N ALA A 501 31.17 -22.63 9.38
CA ALA A 501 31.91 -22.11 10.53
C ALA A 501 30.97 -21.42 11.54
N VAL A 502 31.36 -21.39 12.81
CA VAL A 502 30.71 -20.63 13.88
C VAL A 502 31.18 -19.17 13.89
N ASP A 503 30.50 -18.31 14.63
CA ASP A 503 30.81 -16.88 14.86
C ASP A 503 30.86 -16.07 13.57
N GLN A 504 29.85 -16.26 12.72
CA GLN A 504 29.74 -15.55 11.45
C GLN A 504 28.28 -15.31 11.06
N PHE A 505 28.10 -14.33 10.19
CA PHE A 505 26.89 -14.16 9.40
C PHE A 505 27.08 -14.80 8.03
N LEU A 506 26.15 -15.67 7.66
CA LEU A 506 26.09 -16.32 6.37
C LEU A 506 24.97 -15.72 5.55
N GLN A 507 25.32 -15.02 4.48
CA GLN A 507 24.36 -14.66 3.44
C GLN A 507 24.28 -15.80 2.43
N PHE A 508 23.07 -16.34 2.25
CA PHE A 508 22.82 -17.55 1.48
C PHE A 508 21.78 -17.29 0.38
N THR A 509 22.19 -17.48 -0.87
CA THR A 509 21.32 -17.31 -2.03
C THR A 509 20.85 -18.64 -2.58
N GLU A 510 19.56 -18.76 -2.87
CA GLU A 510 18.92 -19.98 -3.39
C GLU A 510 19.66 -20.59 -4.58
N GLY A 511 20.09 -21.84 -4.42
CA GLY A 511 20.88 -22.64 -5.37
C GLY A 511 22.32 -22.17 -5.59
N GLY A 512 22.82 -21.26 -4.75
CA GLY A 512 24.20 -20.76 -4.84
C GLY A 512 25.27 -21.82 -4.53
N THR A 513 24.91 -22.94 -3.89
CA THR A 513 25.86 -24.01 -3.54
C THR A 513 25.95 -25.13 -4.56
N TRP A 514 25.07 -25.14 -5.55
CA TRP A 514 24.95 -26.22 -6.52
C TRP A 514 26.11 -26.24 -7.51
N GLU A 515 26.54 -27.45 -7.88
CA GLU A 515 27.49 -27.64 -8.97
C GLU A 515 26.76 -27.61 -10.32
N ASN A 516 27.51 -27.40 -11.42
CA ASN A 516 26.91 -27.30 -12.76
C ASN A 516 26.04 -28.49 -13.17
N GLY A 517 26.27 -29.68 -12.60
CA GLY A 517 25.52 -30.90 -12.89
C GLY A 517 24.15 -30.99 -12.23
N ASP A 518 23.87 -30.16 -11.22
CA ASP A 518 22.62 -30.18 -10.45
C ASP A 518 21.49 -29.42 -11.16
N PHE A 519 21.84 -28.54 -12.11
CA PHE A 519 20.87 -27.70 -12.82
C PHE A 519 20.18 -28.43 -13.98
N SER A 520 18.92 -28.10 -14.20
CA SER A 520 18.20 -28.36 -15.46
C SER A 520 18.11 -27.08 -16.28
N GLN A 521 18.01 -27.17 -17.61
CA GLN A 521 17.92 -25.97 -18.46
C GLN A 521 16.71 -25.11 -18.04
N PRO A 522 16.84 -23.77 -17.95
CA PRO A 522 15.75 -22.89 -17.47
C PRO A 522 14.48 -23.00 -18.32
N LEU A 523 13.31 -22.82 -17.70
CA LEU A 523 12.01 -22.78 -18.39
C LEU A 523 11.23 -21.53 -17.98
N ILE A 524 10.93 -20.65 -18.96
CA ILE A 524 10.12 -19.44 -18.78
C ILE A 524 8.63 -19.82 -18.75
N VAL A 525 7.89 -19.32 -17.77
CA VAL A 525 6.46 -19.58 -17.59
C VAL A 525 5.59 -18.33 -17.50
N SER A 526 6.20 -17.13 -17.43
CA SER A 526 5.42 -15.89 -17.48
C SER A 526 4.73 -15.69 -18.85
N PRO A 527 3.59 -14.98 -18.91
CA PRO A 527 2.85 -14.79 -20.16
C PRO A 527 3.67 -14.06 -21.23
N LEU A 528 3.88 -14.67 -22.40
CA LEU A 528 4.68 -14.06 -23.49
C LEU A 528 3.93 -12.97 -24.28
N VAL A 529 2.84 -12.43 -23.71
CA VAL A 529 2.06 -11.32 -24.24
C VAL A 529 1.63 -10.41 -23.08
N THR A 530 1.72 -9.09 -23.27
CA THR A 530 1.21 -8.09 -22.32
C THR A 530 0.76 -6.83 -23.07
N SER A 531 -0.04 -5.97 -22.42
CA SER A 531 -0.40 -4.65 -22.94
C SER A 531 -0.06 -3.54 -21.94
N MET A 532 0.03 -2.31 -22.44
CA MET A 532 0.26 -1.11 -21.63
C MET A 532 -0.17 0.16 -22.37
N ILE A 533 -0.15 1.30 -21.68
CA ILE A 533 -0.53 2.60 -22.25
C ILE A 533 0.71 3.45 -22.54
N VAL A 534 0.66 4.25 -23.61
CA VAL A 534 1.69 5.27 -23.91
C VAL A 534 2.01 6.14 -22.69
N ASP A 535 3.28 6.47 -22.48
CA ASP A 535 3.83 7.28 -21.38
C ASP A 535 3.62 6.71 -19.97
N LYS A 536 3.08 5.50 -19.82
CA LYS A 536 3.03 4.77 -18.54
C LYS A 536 4.23 3.83 -18.43
N PRO A 537 4.92 3.75 -17.27
CA PRO A 537 6.02 2.81 -17.11
C PRO A 537 5.51 1.36 -17.08
N LEU A 538 6.15 0.49 -17.86
CA LEU A 538 6.04 -0.96 -17.76
C LEU A 538 6.97 -1.45 -16.65
N ARG A 539 6.45 -2.27 -15.76
CA ARG A 539 7.21 -3.24 -14.97
C ARG A 539 6.63 -4.61 -15.29
N TYR A 540 7.42 -5.51 -15.86
CA TYR A 540 6.97 -6.86 -16.21
C TYR A 540 7.98 -7.87 -15.67
N ARG A 541 7.54 -8.86 -14.91
CA ARG A 541 8.43 -9.87 -14.34
C ARG A 541 8.48 -11.14 -15.18
N VAL A 542 9.70 -11.56 -15.54
CA VAL A 542 9.95 -12.86 -16.17
C VAL A 542 9.99 -13.94 -15.09
N ALA A 543 9.02 -14.86 -15.12
CA ALA A 543 8.93 -15.97 -14.18
C ALA A 543 9.42 -17.28 -14.82
N THR A 544 10.05 -18.15 -14.02
CA THR A 544 10.58 -19.44 -14.46
C THR A 544 10.11 -20.57 -13.56
N SER A 545 9.80 -21.75 -14.08
CA SER A 545 9.32 -22.89 -13.26
C SER A 545 10.43 -23.67 -12.55
N ASN A 546 11.69 -23.35 -12.83
CA ASN A 546 12.86 -23.95 -12.22
C ASN A 546 13.93 -22.87 -11.97
N LEU A 547 14.94 -23.22 -11.18
CA LEU A 547 15.95 -22.25 -10.77
C LEU A 547 16.73 -21.68 -11.96
N SER A 548 16.63 -20.36 -12.08
CA SER A 548 17.37 -19.54 -13.04
C SER A 548 18.36 -18.67 -12.27
N LEU A 549 19.57 -18.49 -12.81
CA LEU A 549 20.62 -17.72 -12.14
C LEU A 549 20.81 -16.32 -12.71
N SER A 550 20.45 -16.11 -13.99
CA SER A 550 20.53 -14.78 -14.57
C SER A 550 19.57 -14.56 -15.74
N PHE A 551 19.05 -13.34 -15.83
CA PHE A 551 18.17 -12.82 -16.86
C PHE A 551 18.90 -11.79 -17.74
N ALA A 552 18.57 -11.76 -19.02
CA ALA A 552 19.09 -10.78 -19.97
C ALA A 552 18.06 -10.53 -21.09
N ILE A 553 18.16 -9.37 -21.73
CA ILE A 553 17.45 -9.09 -22.98
C ILE A 553 18.40 -9.23 -24.17
N GLY A 554 17.88 -9.80 -25.26
CA GLY A 554 18.52 -9.81 -26.56
C GLY A 554 18.15 -8.57 -27.36
N ASP A 555 17.35 -8.76 -28.40
CA ASP A 555 16.74 -7.66 -29.15
C ASP A 555 15.52 -7.11 -28.39
N GLY A 556 15.39 -5.79 -28.28
CA GLY A 556 14.28 -5.13 -27.59
C GLY A 556 14.16 -3.63 -27.95
N PRO A 557 13.05 -2.97 -27.57
CA PRO A 557 12.85 -1.55 -27.85
C PRO A 557 13.88 -0.67 -27.11
N PRO A 558 14.26 0.49 -27.68
CA PRO A 558 15.22 1.38 -27.04
C PRO A 558 14.80 1.81 -25.64
N GLY A 559 15.75 1.79 -24.70
CA GLY A 559 15.53 2.20 -23.31
C GLY A 559 14.94 1.12 -22.40
N MET A 560 14.62 -0.07 -22.93
CA MET A 560 14.23 -1.21 -22.10
C MET A 560 15.44 -1.80 -21.38
N THR A 561 15.26 -2.13 -20.11
CA THR A 561 16.26 -2.80 -19.27
C THR A 561 15.66 -4.00 -18.56
N VAL A 562 16.51 -4.93 -18.13
CA VAL A 562 16.14 -6.06 -17.27
C VAL A 562 17.11 -6.13 -16.11
N ASP A 563 16.59 -6.37 -14.92
CA ASP A 563 17.43 -6.74 -13.80
C ASP A 563 17.95 -8.19 -13.98
N ALA A 564 19.25 -8.36 -13.82
CA ALA A 564 19.91 -9.62 -14.14
C ALA A 564 19.62 -10.73 -13.13
N GLU A 565 19.12 -10.41 -11.94
CA GLU A 565 18.84 -11.36 -10.85
C GLU A 565 17.34 -11.55 -10.63
N SER A 566 16.55 -10.47 -10.58
CA SER A 566 15.11 -10.51 -10.34
C SER A 566 14.28 -10.80 -11.58
N GLY A 567 14.84 -10.54 -12.78
CA GLY A 567 14.15 -10.75 -14.06
C GLY A 567 13.07 -9.71 -14.36
N VAL A 568 13.05 -8.59 -13.63
CA VAL A 568 12.09 -7.49 -13.86
C VAL A 568 12.52 -6.66 -15.07
N LEU A 569 11.68 -6.61 -16.09
CA LEU A 569 11.78 -5.75 -17.25
C LEU A 569 11.16 -4.39 -16.96
N THR A 570 11.88 -3.32 -17.28
CA THR A 570 11.41 -1.93 -17.13
C THR A 570 11.52 -1.16 -18.44
N TRP A 571 10.46 -0.44 -18.82
CA TRP A 571 10.42 0.34 -20.06
C TRP A 571 9.27 1.37 -20.06
N THR A 572 9.46 2.54 -20.65
CA THR A 572 8.38 3.53 -20.86
C THR A 572 8.21 3.82 -22.36
N PRO A 573 7.09 3.42 -22.98
CA PRO A 573 6.81 3.69 -24.38
C PRO A 573 6.46 5.14 -24.61
N VAL A 574 6.87 5.66 -25.77
CA VAL A 574 6.58 7.04 -26.22
C VAL A 574 5.63 7.08 -27.42
N ALA A 575 5.16 5.91 -27.89
CA ALA A 575 4.28 5.78 -29.04
C ALA A 575 3.47 4.48 -28.95
N GLU A 576 2.26 4.49 -29.51
CA GLU A 576 1.43 3.30 -29.69
C GLU A 576 2.06 2.31 -30.69
N GLY A 577 1.77 1.03 -30.54
CA GLY A 577 2.29 0.00 -31.44
C GLY A 577 2.42 -1.37 -30.79
N VAL A 578 3.02 -2.31 -31.52
CA VAL A 578 3.39 -3.63 -30.99
C VAL A 578 4.91 -3.71 -31.00
N GLU A 579 5.50 -3.85 -29.82
CA GLU A 579 6.93 -4.06 -29.63
C GLU A 579 7.20 -5.51 -29.21
N THR A 580 8.42 -5.98 -29.47
CA THR A 580 8.85 -7.32 -29.06
C THR A 580 10.19 -7.26 -28.36
N VAL A 581 10.38 -8.07 -27.33
CA VAL A 581 11.67 -8.26 -26.65
C VAL A 581 12.03 -9.74 -26.56
N GLU A 582 13.26 -10.08 -26.94
CA GLU A 582 13.85 -11.41 -26.73
C GLU A 582 14.35 -11.51 -25.28
N ILE A 583 13.73 -12.38 -24.49
CA ILE A 583 14.11 -12.67 -23.12
C ILE A 583 15.08 -13.85 -23.12
N LYS A 584 16.18 -13.75 -22.39
CA LYS A 584 17.18 -14.81 -22.21
C LYS A 584 17.32 -15.13 -20.73
N VAL A 585 17.21 -16.40 -20.40
CA VAL A 585 17.34 -16.90 -19.03
C VAL A 585 18.41 -17.97 -19.00
N SER A 586 19.32 -17.89 -18.03
CA SER A 586 20.51 -18.73 -17.99
C SER A 586 20.78 -19.33 -16.62
N ASN A 587 21.33 -20.55 -16.64
CA ASN A 587 21.96 -21.22 -15.51
C ASN A 587 23.09 -22.15 -16.04
N PRO A 588 23.81 -22.89 -15.20
CA PRO A 588 24.91 -23.75 -15.65
C PRO A 588 24.53 -24.86 -16.64
N ALA A 589 23.26 -25.27 -16.70
CA ALA A 589 22.77 -26.26 -17.65
C ALA A 589 22.55 -25.68 -19.06
N GLY A 590 22.41 -24.36 -19.19
CA GLY A 590 22.30 -23.68 -20.48
C GLY A 590 21.50 -22.38 -20.43
N VAL A 591 21.15 -21.89 -21.63
CA VAL A 591 20.36 -20.67 -21.84
C VAL A 591 19.07 -21.06 -22.55
N THR A 592 17.95 -20.49 -22.12
CA THR A 592 16.65 -20.54 -22.80
C THR A 592 16.30 -19.14 -23.29
N SER A 593 15.63 -19.04 -24.43
CA SER A 593 15.25 -17.75 -25.02
C SER A 593 13.83 -17.80 -25.58
N GLU A 594 13.02 -16.79 -25.25
CA GLU A 594 11.63 -16.63 -25.70
C GLU A 594 11.38 -15.18 -26.11
N THR A 595 10.29 -14.91 -26.83
CA THR A 595 9.92 -13.54 -27.25
C THR A 595 8.65 -13.09 -26.55
N LEU A 596 8.74 -12.01 -25.77
CA LEU A 596 7.59 -11.31 -25.20
C LEU A 596 7.08 -10.27 -26.21
N THR A 597 5.77 -10.27 -26.46
CA THR A 597 5.08 -9.27 -27.29
C THR A 597 4.35 -8.27 -26.40
N ILE A 598 4.60 -6.99 -26.61
CA ILE A 598 4.02 -5.89 -25.83
C ILE A 598 3.14 -5.05 -26.75
N THR A 599 1.84 -4.99 -26.47
CA THR A 599 0.89 -4.09 -27.16
C THR A 599 0.81 -2.78 -26.41
N VAL A 600 1.32 -1.70 -27.00
CA VAL A 600 1.18 -0.35 -26.47
C VAL A 600 -0.04 0.31 -27.09
N GLU A 601 -1.04 0.55 -26.25
CA GLU A 601 -2.28 1.19 -26.61
C GLU A 601 -2.19 2.71 -26.37
N PRO A 602 -2.85 3.54 -27.21
CA PRO A 602 -2.96 4.96 -26.94
C PRO A 602 -3.68 5.17 -25.61
N ALA A 603 -3.34 6.26 -24.92
CA ALA A 603 -4.13 6.67 -23.75
C ALA A 603 -5.61 6.79 -24.17
N PRO A 604 -6.55 6.16 -23.43
CA PRO A 604 -7.96 6.29 -23.76
C PRO A 604 -8.33 7.78 -23.77
N PRO A 605 -9.13 8.24 -24.75
CA PRO A 605 -9.64 9.60 -24.72
C PRO A 605 -10.44 9.82 -23.43
N PRO A 606 -10.46 11.04 -22.86
CA PRO A 606 -11.40 11.35 -21.79
C PRO A 606 -12.81 10.95 -22.23
N PRO A 607 -13.62 10.29 -21.39
CA PRO A 607 -15.01 10.02 -21.73
C PRO A 607 -15.72 11.32 -22.12
N ASP A 608 -16.61 11.28 -23.11
CA ASP A 608 -17.41 12.43 -23.55
C ASP A 608 -18.49 12.74 -22.50
N PHE A 609 -18.04 13.33 -21.41
CA PHE A 609 -18.86 13.68 -20.25
C PHE A 609 -19.79 14.87 -20.54
N ALA A 610 -19.47 15.69 -21.56
CA ALA A 610 -20.16 16.95 -21.85
C ALA A 610 -21.61 16.80 -22.30
N SER A 611 -21.96 15.69 -22.98
CA SER A 611 -23.32 15.49 -23.52
C SER A 611 -24.32 14.96 -22.48
N ALA A 612 -23.85 14.28 -21.43
CA ALA A 612 -24.71 13.57 -20.47
C ALA A 612 -25.04 14.36 -19.20
N ILE A 613 -24.43 15.53 -19.00
CA ILE A 613 -24.66 16.39 -17.82
C ILE A 613 -25.00 17.83 -18.20
N ASN A 614 -25.09 18.12 -19.50
CA ASN A 614 -25.36 19.46 -20.04
C ASN A 614 -24.33 20.53 -19.64
N ASN A 615 -23.07 20.14 -19.40
CA ASN A 615 -21.99 21.04 -19.02
C ASN A 615 -20.67 20.63 -19.68
N SER A 616 -20.21 21.41 -20.67
CA SER A 616 -18.99 21.15 -21.43
C SER A 616 -17.70 21.54 -20.71
N ASP A 617 -17.80 22.26 -19.60
CA ASP A 617 -16.67 22.97 -19.00
C ASP A 617 -16.06 22.18 -17.82
N LEU A 618 -16.74 21.11 -17.38
CA LEU A 618 -16.28 20.22 -16.32
C LEU A 618 -15.44 19.07 -16.88
N VAL A 619 -14.24 18.88 -16.32
CA VAL A 619 -13.35 17.76 -16.64
C VAL A 619 -13.43 16.73 -15.53
N PHE A 620 -13.83 15.51 -15.88
CA PHE A 620 -13.98 14.42 -14.93
C PHE A 620 -12.80 13.45 -14.99
N SER A 621 -12.42 12.94 -13.83
CA SER A 621 -11.64 11.72 -13.62
C SER A 621 -12.57 10.59 -13.18
N THR A 622 -12.17 9.33 -13.40
CA THR A 622 -12.98 8.17 -13.03
C THR A 622 -12.10 6.98 -12.62
N SER A 623 -12.70 5.99 -11.95
CA SER A 623 -12.08 4.71 -11.57
C SER A 623 -11.71 3.82 -12.76
N GLU A 624 -10.97 2.73 -12.49
CA GLU A 624 -10.61 1.69 -13.47
C GLU A 624 -11.84 0.99 -14.08
N THR A 625 -12.92 0.85 -13.31
CA THR A 625 -14.27 0.58 -13.80
C THR A 625 -14.98 1.93 -13.99
N PRO A 626 -14.91 2.55 -15.17
CA PRO A 626 -15.34 3.92 -15.31
C PRO A 626 -16.87 4.04 -15.28
N TRP A 627 -17.35 5.17 -14.81
CA TRP A 627 -18.72 5.60 -15.11
C TRP A 627 -18.85 5.84 -16.63
N PHE A 628 -20.02 5.56 -17.19
CA PHE A 628 -20.26 5.69 -18.63
C PHE A 628 -21.60 6.38 -18.92
N VAL A 629 -21.70 6.96 -20.12
CA VAL A 629 -22.95 7.55 -20.60
C VAL A 629 -23.90 6.45 -21.04
N GLN A 630 -25.16 6.53 -20.61
CA GLN A 630 -26.23 5.64 -21.05
C GLN A 630 -27.52 6.41 -21.34
N GLU A 631 -28.43 5.77 -22.09
CA GLU A 631 -29.63 6.42 -22.66
C GLU A 631 -30.95 5.77 -22.22
N GLN A 632 -30.90 4.74 -21.38
CA GLN A 632 -32.10 3.99 -20.97
C GLN A 632 -32.78 4.60 -19.74
N GLU A 633 -31.99 5.15 -18.83
CA GLU A 633 -32.41 5.71 -17.55
C GLU A 633 -31.86 7.14 -17.39
N SER A 634 -32.58 8.13 -17.91
CA SER A 634 -32.23 9.56 -17.76
C SER A 634 -33.38 10.34 -17.13
N ARG A 635 -33.14 11.58 -16.70
CA ARG A 635 -34.18 12.40 -16.08
C ARG A 635 -35.08 13.09 -17.12
N GLU A 636 -34.53 13.85 -18.06
CA GLU A 636 -35.33 14.60 -19.06
C GLU A 636 -34.77 14.59 -20.50
N ASP A 637 -33.45 14.49 -20.72
CA ASP A 637 -32.81 14.75 -22.01
C ASP A 637 -32.42 13.50 -22.83
N GLY A 638 -32.54 12.31 -22.23
CA GLY A 638 -32.27 11.04 -22.87
C GLY A 638 -30.87 10.48 -22.64
N GLN A 639 -30.05 11.13 -21.80
CA GLN A 639 -28.73 10.63 -21.41
C GLN A 639 -28.49 10.86 -19.91
N ALA A 640 -27.76 9.97 -19.24
CA ALA A 640 -27.25 10.20 -17.89
C ALA A 640 -25.99 9.36 -17.67
N PHE A 641 -25.18 9.69 -16.67
CA PHE A 641 -24.14 8.77 -16.25
C PHE A 641 -24.70 7.62 -15.45
N GLN A 642 -24.08 6.46 -15.64
CA GLN A 642 -24.27 5.28 -14.84
C GLN A 642 -22.90 4.81 -14.34
N SER A 643 -22.86 4.34 -13.10
CA SER A 643 -21.68 3.67 -12.55
C SER A 643 -21.28 2.46 -13.39
N GLY A 644 -19.98 2.17 -13.43
CA GLY A 644 -19.47 0.92 -13.97
C GLY A 644 -20.05 -0.27 -13.19
N ALA A 645 -20.14 -1.42 -13.86
CA ALA A 645 -20.47 -2.67 -13.18
C ALA A 645 -19.31 -3.03 -12.23
N ILE A 646 -19.65 -3.23 -10.96
CA ILE A 646 -18.70 -3.53 -9.90
C ILE A 646 -19.17 -4.77 -9.14
N SER A 647 -18.22 -5.57 -8.68
CA SER A 647 -18.45 -6.74 -7.83
C SER A 647 -18.74 -6.32 -6.38
N ASP A 648 -19.09 -7.28 -5.54
CA ASP A 648 -19.20 -7.08 -4.10
C ASP A 648 -17.86 -6.51 -3.56
N ASP A 649 -17.94 -5.56 -2.63
CA ASP A 649 -16.80 -4.79 -2.06
C ASP A 649 -15.96 -3.93 -3.02
N GLU A 650 -16.41 -3.76 -4.26
CA GLU A 650 -15.80 -2.81 -5.20
C GLU A 650 -16.50 -1.44 -5.14
N ARG A 651 -15.86 -0.43 -5.75
CA ARG A 651 -16.47 0.89 -5.97
C ARG A 651 -16.13 1.43 -7.35
N SER A 652 -17.10 2.11 -7.94
CA SER A 652 -16.95 2.87 -9.18
C SER A 652 -17.19 4.33 -8.88
N TRP A 653 -16.28 5.22 -9.24
CA TRP A 653 -16.41 6.65 -8.95
C TRP A 653 -16.13 7.54 -10.16
N VAL A 654 -16.68 8.75 -10.09
CA VAL A 654 -16.38 9.85 -11.00
C VAL A 654 -16.13 11.12 -10.16
N GLU A 655 -15.15 11.92 -10.53
CA GLU A 655 -14.68 13.09 -9.75
C GLU A 655 -14.41 14.28 -10.66
N ILE A 656 -14.69 15.48 -10.18
CA ILE A 656 -14.26 16.76 -10.77
C ILE A 656 -13.42 17.54 -9.78
N THR A 657 -12.56 18.41 -10.30
CA THR A 657 -11.91 19.45 -9.51
C THR A 657 -12.45 20.81 -9.95
N VAL A 658 -12.91 21.60 -8.98
CA VAL A 658 -13.36 22.98 -9.19
C VAL A 658 -12.64 23.92 -8.25
N GLU A 659 -12.56 25.20 -8.61
CA GLU A 659 -12.07 26.25 -7.73
C GLU A 659 -13.27 26.98 -7.11
N GLY A 660 -13.47 26.84 -5.80
CA GLY A 660 -14.54 27.57 -5.11
C GLY A 660 -14.16 29.04 -4.86
N PRO A 661 -15.15 29.93 -4.61
CA PRO A 661 -16.53 29.59 -4.22
C PRO A 661 -17.51 29.49 -5.40
N GLY A 662 -18.49 28.60 -5.29
CA GLY A 662 -19.56 28.47 -6.29
C GLY A 662 -20.65 27.49 -5.89
N ASP A 663 -21.71 27.46 -6.68
CA ASP A 663 -22.88 26.60 -6.47
C ASP A 663 -22.79 25.36 -7.36
N LEU A 664 -22.77 24.18 -6.72
CA LEU A 664 -22.94 22.89 -7.39
C LEU A 664 -24.39 22.41 -7.26
N GLN A 665 -24.99 22.02 -8.37
CA GLN A 665 -26.27 21.30 -8.42
C GLN A 665 -26.14 20.05 -9.28
N PHE A 666 -26.76 18.96 -8.89
CA PHE A 666 -26.82 17.74 -9.69
C PHE A 666 -28.05 16.91 -9.35
N TRP A 667 -28.44 16.01 -10.26
CA TRP A 667 -29.46 15.01 -10.02
C TRP A 667 -28.87 13.62 -9.94
N TRP A 668 -29.33 12.82 -8.99
CA TRP A 668 -28.87 11.46 -8.82
C TRP A 668 -30.01 10.51 -8.46
N LYS A 669 -29.81 9.23 -8.74
CA LYS A 669 -30.65 8.12 -8.26
C LYS A 669 -29.80 6.86 -8.12
N VAL A 670 -30.31 5.88 -7.41
CA VAL A 670 -29.68 4.57 -7.23
C VAL A 670 -30.75 3.46 -7.28
N SER A 671 -30.38 2.32 -7.86
CA SER A 671 -31.07 1.04 -7.75
C SER A 671 -30.08 0.04 -7.16
N SER A 672 -30.31 -0.33 -5.90
CA SER A 672 -29.32 -0.99 -5.04
C SER A 672 -30.02 -1.68 -3.87
N GLU A 673 -29.30 -2.51 -3.11
CA GLU A 673 -29.80 -3.03 -1.84
C GLU A 673 -29.92 -1.91 -0.78
N GLU A 674 -31.09 -1.78 -0.16
CA GLU A 674 -31.38 -0.72 0.83
C GLU A 674 -30.47 -0.85 2.07
N ASP A 675 -29.75 0.22 2.40
CA ASP A 675 -28.76 0.34 3.49
C ASP A 675 -27.42 -0.41 3.32
N TYR A 676 -27.18 -1.09 2.20
CA TYR A 676 -25.98 -1.92 1.98
C TYR A 676 -25.13 -1.41 0.81
N ASP A 677 -25.75 -1.25 -0.36
CA ASP A 677 -25.13 -0.71 -1.56
C ASP A 677 -25.53 0.76 -1.71
N GLN A 678 -24.56 1.66 -1.88
CA GLN A 678 -24.82 3.10 -1.76
C GLN A 678 -24.22 3.92 -2.88
N LEU A 679 -24.93 4.99 -3.26
CA LEU A 679 -24.40 6.08 -4.06
C LEU A 679 -24.07 7.25 -3.12
N VAL A 680 -22.81 7.66 -3.08
CA VAL A 680 -22.26 8.64 -2.13
C VAL A 680 -21.71 9.85 -2.89
N PHE A 681 -22.04 11.05 -2.41
CA PHE A 681 -21.42 12.32 -2.84
C PHE A 681 -20.44 12.79 -1.77
N GLN A 682 -19.19 13.06 -2.18
CA GLN A 682 -18.09 13.40 -1.29
C GLN A 682 -17.41 14.70 -1.75
N VAL A 683 -16.84 15.44 -0.79
CA VAL A 683 -16.03 16.63 -1.01
C VAL A 683 -14.70 16.45 -0.30
N ASP A 684 -13.59 16.52 -1.04
CA ASP A 684 -12.23 16.27 -0.57
C ASP A 684 -12.08 14.90 0.15
N GLY A 685 -12.84 13.89 -0.31
CA GLY A 685 -12.87 12.54 0.26
C GLY A 685 -13.74 12.37 1.50
N VAL A 686 -14.47 13.41 1.93
CA VAL A 686 -15.40 13.37 3.06
C VAL A 686 -16.83 13.23 2.54
N PRO A 687 -17.60 12.19 2.95
CA PRO A 687 -19.00 12.06 2.58
C PRO A 687 -19.85 13.25 3.02
N VAL A 688 -20.65 13.79 2.10
CA VAL A 688 -21.59 14.88 2.34
C VAL A 688 -23.03 14.38 2.33
N GLU A 689 -23.36 13.50 1.39
CA GLU A 689 -24.70 12.93 1.24
C GLU A 689 -24.61 11.53 0.64
N GLU A 690 -25.55 10.64 1.00
CA GLU A 690 -25.64 9.27 0.47
C GLU A 690 -27.10 8.86 0.24
N ILE A 691 -27.32 7.94 -0.71
CA ILE A 691 -28.61 7.27 -0.96
C ILE A 691 -28.38 5.78 -1.23
N SER A 692 -29.34 4.94 -0.86
CA SER A 692 -29.34 3.48 -1.06
C SER A 692 -30.77 2.98 -1.37
N GLY A 693 -30.91 1.72 -1.77
CA GLY A 693 -32.20 1.12 -2.12
C GLY A 693 -32.67 1.46 -3.54
N GLU A 694 -33.99 1.56 -3.71
CA GLU A 694 -34.64 1.95 -4.96
C GLU A 694 -35.18 3.38 -4.89
N THR A 695 -34.46 4.31 -5.51
CA THR A 695 -34.76 5.73 -5.43
C THR A 695 -35.18 6.32 -6.78
N GLY A 696 -36.06 7.32 -6.73
CA GLY A 696 -36.28 8.21 -7.88
C GLY A 696 -35.23 9.32 -7.94
N TRP A 697 -35.13 9.99 -9.09
CA TRP A 697 -34.25 11.16 -9.27
C TRP A 697 -34.46 12.21 -8.18
N ARG A 698 -33.38 12.57 -7.49
CA ARG A 698 -33.30 13.58 -6.44
C ARG A 698 -32.28 14.64 -6.81
N MET A 699 -32.56 15.92 -6.53
CA MET A 699 -31.59 17.00 -6.70
C MET A 699 -30.78 17.17 -5.42
N VAL A 700 -29.48 17.41 -5.57
CA VAL A 700 -28.60 17.90 -4.53
C VAL A 700 -28.12 19.30 -4.92
N SER A 701 -28.02 20.19 -3.94
CA SER A 701 -27.46 21.53 -4.09
C SER A 701 -26.43 21.72 -2.97
N TYR A 702 -25.20 22.06 -3.35
CA TYR A 702 -24.08 22.20 -2.43
C TYR A 702 -23.28 23.48 -2.74
N GLU A 703 -23.06 24.30 -1.72
CA GLU A 703 -22.23 25.51 -1.81
C GLU A 703 -20.77 25.12 -1.59
N VAL A 704 -19.96 25.18 -2.64
CA VAL A 704 -18.55 24.81 -2.59
C VAL A 704 -17.76 25.96 -1.99
N PRO A 705 -17.05 25.76 -0.87
CA PRO A 705 -16.30 26.82 -0.21
C PRO A 705 -15.02 27.19 -0.99
N GLU A 706 -14.46 28.36 -0.67
CA GLU A 706 -13.23 28.89 -1.28
C GLU A 706 -12.08 27.87 -1.32
N GLY A 707 -11.33 27.89 -2.43
CA GLY A 707 -10.16 27.06 -2.72
C GLY A 707 -10.45 25.89 -3.66
N THR A 708 -9.40 25.22 -4.14
CA THR A 708 -9.50 24.02 -4.96
C THR A 708 -10.19 22.89 -4.19
N ARG A 709 -11.29 22.37 -4.73
CA ARG A 709 -12.08 21.28 -4.14
C ARG A 709 -12.22 20.12 -5.11
N ARG A 710 -12.09 18.90 -4.59
CA ARG A 710 -12.45 17.67 -5.31
C ARG A 710 -13.86 17.27 -4.95
N LEU A 711 -14.72 17.13 -5.95
CA LEU A 711 -16.11 16.73 -5.79
C LEU A 711 -16.29 15.38 -6.48
N SER A 712 -16.68 14.34 -5.73
CA SER A 712 -16.75 12.97 -6.26
C SER A 712 -18.08 12.29 -5.96
N TRP A 713 -18.52 11.47 -6.91
CA TRP A 713 -19.67 10.58 -6.77
C TRP A 713 -19.20 9.13 -6.89
N SER A 714 -19.50 8.30 -5.90
CA SER A 714 -19.10 6.90 -5.85
C SER A 714 -20.31 6.00 -5.67
N TYR A 715 -20.47 5.00 -6.55
CA TYR A 715 -21.33 3.86 -6.30
C TYR A 715 -20.48 2.76 -5.66
N GLU A 716 -20.91 2.27 -4.51
CA GLU A 716 -20.14 1.41 -3.62
C GLU A 716 -20.99 0.20 -3.24
N LYS A 717 -20.45 -1.00 -3.45
CA LYS A 717 -21.12 -2.26 -3.09
C LYS A 717 -20.58 -2.84 -1.80
N ASP A 718 -21.41 -3.56 -1.06
CA ASP A 718 -20.99 -4.36 0.09
C ASP A 718 -20.87 -5.86 -0.19
N GLY A 719 -20.56 -6.65 0.84
CA GLY A 719 -20.31 -8.09 0.75
C GLY A 719 -21.57 -9.00 0.66
N SER A 720 -22.74 -8.47 0.30
CA SER A 720 -24.02 -9.24 0.24
C SER A 720 -24.41 -9.69 -1.18
N LEU A 721 -25.34 -10.65 -1.25
CA LEU A 721 -25.93 -11.12 -2.52
C LEU A 721 -26.64 -9.99 -3.27
N SER A 722 -26.28 -9.76 -4.55
CA SER A 722 -26.98 -8.84 -5.47
C SER A 722 -28.51 -8.91 -5.38
N ASN A 723 -29.11 -7.78 -5.07
CA ASN A 723 -30.54 -7.54 -5.08
C ASN A 723 -30.76 -6.18 -5.76
N HIS A 724 -31.58 -6.13 -6.81
CA HIS A 724 -31.77 -4.97 -7.69
C HIS A 724 -30.73 -4.86 -8.83
N ASP A 725 -30.63 -3.70 -9.50
CA ASP A 725 -29.80 -3.54 -10.71
C ASP A 725 -28.34 -3.16 -10.42
N ASP A 726 -28.00 -2.91 -9.14
CA ASP A 726 -26.67 -2.57 -8.62
C ASP A 726 -25.99 -1.41 -9.37
N VAL A 727 -26.67 -0.26 -9.43
CA VAL A 727 -26.24 0.88 -10.26
C VAL A 727 -26.59 2.23 -9.63
N GLY A 728 -25.62 3.15 -9.66
CA GLY A 728 -25.81 4.57 -9.39
C GLY A 728 -25.91 5.38 -10.68
N TYR A 729 -26.73 6.43 -10.67
CA TYR A 729 -26.90 7.34 -11.81
C TYR A 729 -26.73 8.80 -11.40
N LEU A 730 -26.19 9.60 -12.31
CA LEU A 730 -25.94 11.03 -12.16
C LEU A 730 -26.34 11.77 -13.45
N ASP A 731 -26.99 12.92 -13.33
CA ASP A 731 -27.57 13.67 -14.45
C ASP A 731 -27.59 15.18 -14.11
N GLU A 732 -27.62 16.03 -15.15
CA GLU A 732 -27.76 17.50 -15.06
C GLU A 732 -26.84 18.17 -14.01
N ILE A 733 -25.52 17.93 -14.10
CA ILE A 733 -24.54 18.56 -13.20
C ILE A 733 -24.27 20.00 -13.63
N SER A 734 -24.75 20.95 -12.84
CA SER A 734 -24.51 22.37 -13.00
C SER A 734 -23.49 22.85 -11.97
N TRP A 735 -22.41 23.43 -12.45
CA TRP A 735 -21.46 24.18 -11.64
C TRP A 735 -21.51 25.64 -12.07
N VAL A 736 -21.75 26.54 -11.13
CA VAL A 736 -21.74 27.99 -11.37
C VAL A 736 -20.76 28.60 -10.39
N ALA A 737 -19.59 28.99 -10.89
CA ALA A 737 -18.65 29.81 -10.14
C ALA A 737 -19.32 31.16 -9.79
N THR A 738 -18.98 31.71 -8.62
CA THR A 738 -19.56 32.98 -8.17
C THR A 738 -18.99 34.14 -8.98
N ASP A 739 -19.86 35.05 -9.40
CA ASP A 739 -19.53 36.38 -9.97
C ASP A 739 -20.04 37.41 -8.95
N SER A 740 -19.17 37.79 -8.01
CA SER A 740 -19.53 38.60 -6.86
C SER A 740 -19.80 40.05 -7.21
N ASP A 741 -19.20 40.56 -8.27
CA ASP A 741 -19.35 41.96 -8.70
C ASP A 741 -20.34 42.13 -9.88
N GLY A 742 -20.80 41.02 -10.46
CA GLY A 742 -21.88 40.92 -11.44
C GLY A 742 -21.46 41.34 -12.84
N ASP A 743 -20.18 41.25 -13.14
CA ASP A 743 -19.57 41.73 -14.37
C ASP A 743 -19.55 40.67 -15.48
N GLY A 744 -19.89 39.42 -15.18
CA GLY A 744 -19.93 38.30 -16.10
C GLY A 744 -18.64 37.49 -16.20
N LEU A 745 -17.64 37.80 -15.38
CA LEU A 745 -16.44 36.99 -15.17
C LEU A 745 -16.53 36.24 -13.83
N PRO A 746 -16.09 34.97 -13.76
CA PRO A 746 -15.99 34.25 -12.50
C PRO A 746 -14.92 34.84 -11.56
N ASP A 747 -15.22 34.99 -10.27
CA ASP A 747 -14.32 35.55 -9.25
C ASP A 747 -12.95 34.84 -9.17
N ASP A 748 -12.94 33.52 -9.36
CA ASP A 748 -11.74 32.67 -9.34
C ASP A 748 -10.84 32.94 -10.55
N TRP A 749 -11.46 33.13 -11.71
CA TRP A 749 -10.77 33.49 -12.94
C TRP A 749 -10.16 34.88 -12.86
N GLU A 750 -10.92 35.88 -12.39
CA GLU A 750 -10.44 37.25 -12.20
C GLU A 750 -9.24 37.29 -11.26
N ARG A 751 -9.27 36.53 -10.17
CA ARG A 751 -8.17 36.51 -9.20
C ARG A 751 -6.91 35.87 -9.78
N THR A 752 -7.06 34.84 -10.61
CA THR A 752 -5.94 34.17 -11.26
C THR A 752 -5.28 35.05 -12.31
N ASN A 753 -6.08 35.79 -13.08
CA ASN A 753 -5.60 36.54 -14.24
C ASN A 753 -5.33 38.02 -13.95
N PHE A 754 -6.03 38.62 -12.99
CA PHE A 754 -5.92 40.05 -12.64
C PHE A 754 -5.44 40.29 -11.20
N GLY A 755 -5.68 39.35 -10.29
CA GLY A 755 -5.33 39.47 -8.88
C GLY A 755 -6.24 40.41 -8.07
N ASP A 756 -7.28 40.97 -8.69
CA ASP A 756 -8.32 41.79 -8.06
C ASP A 756 -9.69 41.48 -8.68
N LEU A 757 -10.73 41.43 -7.86
CA LEU A 757 -12.13 41.09 -8.20
C LEU A 757 -12.92 42.34 -8.63
N SER A 758 -12.27 43.23 -9.37
CA SER A 758 -12.89 44.50 -9.79
C SER A 758 -12.64 44.81 -11.27
N ALA A 759 -12.17 43.82 -12.02
CA ALA A 759 -11.69 43.95 -13.38
C ALA A 759 -12.79 43.55 -14.35
N GLY A 760 -13.44 44.56 -14.94
CA GLY A 760 -14.64 44.38 -15.75
C GLY A 760 -14.43 43.53 -17.03
N PRO A 761 -15.47 42.91 -17.60
CA PRO A 761 -15.42 42.15 -18.86
C PRO A 761 -15.01 42.97 -20.09
N GLY A 762 -14.96 44.31 -19.95
CA GLY A 762 -14.57 45.26 -20.99
C GLY A 762 -13.16 45.81 -20.82
N ASP A 763 -12.38 45.30 -19.87
CA ASP A 763 -10.97 45.62 -19.76
C ASP A 763 -10.18 44.93 -20.90
N ASP A 764 -9.30 45.71 -21.53
CA ASP A 764 -8.42 45.34 -22.65
C ASP A 764 -6.97 45.69 -22.24
N PRO A 765 -6.36 44.89 -21.34
CA PRO A 765 -5.06 45.18 -20.78
C PRO A 765 -3.90 44.86 -21.73
N ASP A 766 -4.10 43.96 -22.70
CA ASP A 766 -3.09 43.58 -23.70
C ASP A 766 -3.13 44.48 -24.96
N GLY A 767 -4.21 45.26 -25.13
CA GLY A 767 -4.35 46.33 -26.10
C GLY A 767 -4.75 45.87 -27.49
N ASP A 768 -5.34 44.68 -27.61
CA ASP A 768 -5.72 44.05 -28.88
C ASP A 768 -7.10 44.50 -29.40
N LEU A 769 -7.81 45.32 -28.61
CA LEU A 769 -9.15 45.88 -28.84
C LEU A 769 -10.31 44.89 -28.67
N SER A 770 -10.04 43.69 -28.16
CA SER A 770 -11.02 42.77 -27.61
C SER A 770 -11.13 42.98 -26.09
N GLY A 771 -12.33 42.83 -25.54
CA GLY A 771 -12.47 42.82 -24.08
C GLY A 771 -12.15 41.44 -23.55
N ASN A 772 -11.51 41.35 -22.39
CA ASN A 772 -11.18 40.08 -21.74
C ASN A 772 -12.38 39.14 -21.57
N GLY A 773 -13.58 39.68 -21.32
CA GLY A 773 -14.80 38.87 -21.26
C GLY A 773 -15.20 38.27 -22.61
N GLU A 774 -14.95 38.99 -23.71
CA GLU A 774 -15.16 38.47 -25.06
C GLU A 774 -14.12 37.39 -25.41
N GLU A 775 -12.87 37.56 -24.99
CA GLU A 775 -11.79 36.59 -25.20
C GLU A 775 -11.94 35.33 -24.35
N TRP A 776 -12.31 35.49 -23.09
CA TRP A 776 -12.67 34.41 -22.18
C TRP A 776 -13.81 33.56 -22.76
N THR A 777 -14.90 34.21 -23.19
CA THR A 777 -16.02 33.51 -23.86
C THR A 777 -15.61 32.90 -25.20
N ALA A 778 -14.56 33.43 -25.84
CA ALA A 778 -14.01 32.89 -27.08
C ALA A 778 -12.99 31.76 -26.87
N ALA A 779 -12.62 31.46 -25.62
CA ALA A 779 -11.57 30.54 -25.20
C ALA A 779 -10.19 30.89 -25.80
N THR A 780 -9.88 32.18 -25.85
CA THR A 780 -8.55 32.70 -26.24
C THR A 780 -7.79 33.18 -25.01
N ASP A 781 -6.46 33.34 -25.12
CA ASP A 781 -5.65 33.87 -24.02
C ASP A 781 -5.83 35.39 -23.98
N PRO A 782 -6.47 35.94 -22.92
CA PRO A 782 -6.77 37.38 -22.78
C PRO A 782 -5.54 38.23 -22.42
N ASN A 783 -4.39 37.59 -22.24
CA ASN A 783 -3.11 38.26 -22.00
C ASN A 783 -2.16 38.12 -23.20
N ASP A 784 -2.60 37.45 -24.27
CA ASP A 784 -1.83 37.31 -25.51
C ASP A 784 -2.38 38.24 -26.60
N PRO A 785 -1.69 39.36 -26.90
CA PRO A 785 -2.11 40.29 -27.95
C PRO A 785 -2.06 39.68 -29.37
N ALA A 786 -1.69 38.40 -29.50
CA ALA A 786 -1.76 37.60 -30.72
C ALA A 786 -3.00 36.69 -30.83
N SER A 787 -3.92 36.70 -29.86
CA SER A 787 -5.19 35.92 -29.79
C SER A 787 -6.24 36.34 -30.84
N VAL A 788 -5.84 36.69 -32.07
CA VAL A 788 -6.70 37.20 -33.15
C VAL A 788 -6.55 36.44 -34.49
N LEU A 789 -7.55 36.58 -35.38
CA LEU A 789 -7.54 36.05 -36.75
C LEU A 789 -6.30 36.47 -37.54
N ARG A 790 -5.37 35.54 -37.79
CA ARG A 790 -4.08 35.83 -38.44
C ARG A 790 -4.15 35.73 -39.97
N ILE A 791 -4.12 36.88 -40.65
CA ILE A 791 -3.97 36.94 -42.12
C ILE A 791 -2.51 36.67 -42.51
N LEU A 792 -2.28 35.59 -43.26
CA LEU A 792 -0.96 35.13 -43.66
C LEU A 792 -0.45 35.86 -44.91
N ARG A 793 -1.33 36.16 -45.88
CA ARG A 793 -0.94 36.81 -47.13
C ARG A 793 -2.14 37.40 -47.88
N VAL A 794 -1.97 38.58 -48.48
CA VAL A 794 -2.93 39.16 -49.42
C VAL A 794 -2.24 39.43 -50.76
N THR A 795 -2.72 38.81 -51.84
CA THR A 795 -2.18 39.00 -53.19
C THR A 795 -3.21 39.74 -54.05
N ARG A 796 -2.83 40.90 -54.61
CA ARG A 796 -3.71 41.68 -55.49
C ARG A 796 -3.36 41.45 -56.95
N GLU A 797 -4.24 40.83 -57.72
CA GLU A 797 -4.02 40.67 -59.16
C GLU A 797 -4.62 41.84 -59.96
N VAL A 798 -3.80 42.44 -60.82
CA VAL A 798 -4.12 43.63 -61.63
C VAL A 798 -5.29 43.38 -62.61
N THR A 799 -5.64 42.11 -62.84
CA THR A 799 -6.67 41.69 -63.81
C THR A 799 -7.96 41.15 -63.21
N GLY A 800 -8.18 41.27 -61.89
CA GLY A 800 -9.56 41.33 -61.36
C GLY A 800 -9.97 40.43 -60.20
N ALA A 801 -9.04 39.85 -59.42
CA ALA A 801 -9.38 39.30 -58.11
C ALA A 801 -8.26 39.54 -57.08
N SER A 802 -8.63 39.75 -55.81
CA SER A 802 -7.69 39.71 -54.68
C SER A 802 -7.81 38.35 -53.99
N GLU A 803 -6.66 37.75 -53.67
CA GLU A 803 -6.53 36.53 -52.89
C GLU A 803 -6.17 36.90 -51.44
N VAL A 804 -6.87 36.32 -50.47
CA VAL A 804 -6.55 36.41 -49.04
C VAL A 804 -6.30 35.00 -48.50
N VAL A 805 -5.18 34.84 -47.81
CA VAL A 805 -4.72 33.61 -47.16
C VAL A 805 -4.64 33.89 -45.65
N PHE A 806 -5.22 33.01 -44.83
CA PHE A 806 -5.27 33.15 -43.36
C PHE A 806 -5.08 31.79 -42.67
N GLN A 807 -4.72 31.82 -41.39
CA GLN A 807 -4.62 30.63 -40.54
C GLN A 807 -5.96 30.42 -39.82
N SER A 808 -6.55 29.22 -39.95
CA SER A 808 -7.86 28.92 -39.36
C SER A 808 -7.76 28.36 -37.94
N VAL A 809 -8.74 28.72 -37.11
CA VAL A 809 -9.05 28.12 -35.81
C VAL A 809 -10.21 27.14 -36.02
N ALA A 810 -10.10 25.93 -35.47
CA ALA A 810 -11.09 24.87 -35.68
C ALA A 810 -12.48 25.29 -35.16
N GLY A 811 -13.53 24.92 -35.89
CA GLY A 811 -14.93 25.14 -35.49
C GLY A 811 -15.43 26.59 -35.59
N LYS A 812 -14.53 27.57 -35.77
CA LYS A 812 -14.94 28.98 -35.95
C LYS A 812 -15.38 29.22 -37.39
N ARG A 813 -16.46 29.99 -37.52
CA ARG A 813 -17.03 30.38 -38.81
C ARG A 813 -16.48 31.73 -39.24
N TYR A 814 -15.98 31.82 -40.47
CA TYR A 814 -15.41 33.06 -40.99
C TYR A 814 -16.30 33.65 -42.06
N VAL A 815 -16.66 34.92 -41.90
CA VAL A 815 -17.41 35.71 -42.88
C VAL A 815 -16.43 36.66 -43.56
N ILE A 816 -16.20 36.47 -44.86
CA ILE A 816 -15.35 37.39 -45.64
C ILE A 816 -16.26 38.33 -46.41
N GLU A 817 -16.30 39.59 -45.99
CA GLU A 817 -17.13 40.63 -46.61
C GLU A 817 -16.32 41.54 -47.52
N ALA A 818 -16.90 41.92 -48.67
CA ALA A 818 -16.44 43.06 -49.44
C ALA A 818 -17.47 44.19 -49.31
N SER A 819 -17.19 45.16 -48.44
CA SER A 819 -18.15 46.21 -48.09
C SER A 819 -18.35 47.26 -49.18
N ALA A 820 -19.62 47.63 -49.40
CA ALA A 820 -20.06 49.02 -49.39
C ALA A 820 -21.55 49.10 -48.96
N THR A 821 -21.82 48.88 -47.65
CA THR A 821 -23.08 49.22 -46.91
C THR A 821 -24.43 48.60 -47.37
N LEU A 822 -25.01 47.65 -46.61
CA LEU A 822 -26.21 46.86 -46.97
C LEU A 822 -27.40 46.93 -45.99
N ARG A 823 -28.63 46.80 -46.54
CA ARG A 823 -29.82 46.15 -45.91
C ARG A 823 -30.66 45.36 -46.93
N ASN A 824 -31.11 44.18 -46.49
CA ASN A 824 -32.22 43.28 -46.92
C ASN A 824 -31.97 42.20 -48.02
N PHE A 825 -32.47 40.97 -47.73
CA PHE A 825 -31.97 39.63 -48.10
C PHE A 825 -32.85 38.80 -49.07
N GLN A 826 -32.26 37.74 -49.69
CA GLN A 826 -32.81 36.36 -49.82
C GLN A 826 -31.74 35.31 -50.28
N SER A 827 -31.95 34.01 -49.98
CA SER A 827 -30.99 32.88 -49.93
C SER A 827 -31.11 31.81 -51.04
N VAL A 828 -30.04 31.02 -51.30
CA VAL A 828 -30.06 29.71 -52.03
C VAL A 828 -28.96 28.75 -51.50
N THR A 829 -29.30 27.47 -51.29
CA THR A 829 -28.42 26.36 -50.83
C THR A 829 -28.52 25.18 -51.81
N GLU A 830 -27.41 24.51 -52.16
CA GLU A 830 -27.42 23.11 -52.66
C GLU A 830 -26.17 22.33 -52.19
N GLU A 831 -26.34 21.02 -52.03
CA GLU A 831 -25.41 20.05 -51.39
C GLU A 831 -24.88 19.03 -52.43
N ILE A 832 -23.59 18.62 -52.38
CA ILE A 832 -23.10 17.41 -53.09
C ILE A 832 -22.10 16.63 -52.22
N THR A 833 -22.27 15.31 -52.17
CA THR A 833 -21.61 14.32 -51.30
C THR A 833 -20.33 13.70 -51.90
N ALA A 834 -19.31 13.47 -51.05
CA ALA A 834 -18.31 12.41 -51.25
C ALA A 834 -17.81 11.88 -49.88
N GLY A 835 -18.27 10.68 -49.50
CA GLY A 835 -17.69 9.80 -48.47
C GLY A 835 -17.42 10.39 -47.07
N ALA A 836 -18.47 10.44 -46.25
CA ALA A 836 -18.50 10.66 -44.79
C ALA A 836 -17.53 11.70 -44.21
N ASP A 837 -17.42 12.88 -44.83
CA ASP A 837 -17.83 14.14 -44.21
C ASP A 837 -17.66 15.32 -45.19
N THR A 838 -18.59 16.26 -45.13
CA THR A 838 -18.87 17.25 -46.17
C THR A 838 -17.95 18.47 -46.07
N THR A 839 -17.39 18.97 -47.18
CA THR A 839 -17.08 20.41 -47.32
C THR A 839 -17.20 20.88 -48.77
N THR A 840 -17.95 21.95 -49.01
CA THR A 840 -18.13 22.57 -50.34
C THR A 840 -17.06 23.63 -50.61
N ALA A 841 -16.64 23.70 -51.88
CA ALA A 841 -15.60 24.57 -52.43
C ALA A 841 -16.04 26.04 -52.69
N THR A 842 -15.08 26.80 -53.22
CA THR A 842 -15.08 28.22 -53.65
C THR A 842 -16.43 28.85 -54.04
N VAL A 843 -16.73 29.99 -53.42
CA VAL A 843 -17.89 30.84 -53.75
C VAL A 843 -17.52 31.91 -54.79
N LEU A 844 -18.30 31.99 -55.88
CA LEU A 844 -18.32 33.10 -56.85
C LEU A 844 -19.42 34.11 -56.45
N LEU A 845 -19.02 35.29 -55.99
CA LEU A 845 -19.92 36.38 -55.59
C LEU A 845 -20.20 37.32 -56.80
N TYR A 846 -21.44 37.36 -57.28
CA TYR A 846 -21.81 38.04 -58.54
C TYR A 846 -22.49 39.42 -58.39
N ALA A 847 -22.57 40.00 -57.20
CA ALA A 847 -23.14 41.34 -57.01
C ALA A 847 -22.46 42.14 -55.89
N PRO A 848 -22.34 43.47 -56.01
CA PRO A 848 -21.96 44.34 -54.90
C PRO A 848 -22.91 44.10 -53.71
N GLY A 849 -22.36 43.71 -52.57
CA GLY A 849 -23.14 43.30 -51.40
C GLY A 849 -23.43 41.78 -51.30
N SER A 850 -22.53 40.94 -51.77
CA SER A 850 -22.59 39.49 -51.53
C SER A 850 -21.53 39.09 -50.49
N ALA A 851 -21.89 38.26 -49.52
CA ALA A 851 -20.96 37.58 -48.61
C ALA A 851 -21.07 36.07 -48.82
N GLY A 852 -19.94 35.36 -48.69
CA GLY A 852 -19.90 33.90 -48.66
C GLY A 852 -19.34 33.45 -47.32
N GLU A 853 -20.00 32.48 -46.69
CA GLU A 853 -19.48 31.81 -45.50
C GLU A 853 -18.57 30.66 -45.93
N ILE A 854 -17.40 30.56 -45.29
CA ILE A 854 -16.54 29.40 -45.40
C ILE A 854 -16.38 28.85 -43.98
N THR A 855 -16.83 27.61 -43.78
CA THR A 855 -16.57 26.87 -42.56
C THR A 855 -15.36 25.98 -42.80
N TYR A 856 -14.26 26.23 -42.10
CA TYR A 856 -13.08 25.39 -42.14
C TYR A 856 -13.06 24.53 -40.87
N VAL A 857 -12.88 23.21 -41.02
CA VAL A 857 -13.11 22.25 -39.93
C VAL A 857 -11.81 21.64 -39.38
N ALA A 858 -10.64 22.27 -39.62
CA ALA A 858 -9.35 21.80 -39.10
C ALA A 858 -8.53 22.95 -38.47
N SER A 859 -7.95 22.70 -37.30
CA SER A 859 -7.10 23.65 -36.56
C SER A 859 -5.76 23.84 -37.25
N ASN A 860 -5.25 25.08 -37.28
CA ASN A 860 -3.95 25.45 -37.84
C ASN A 860 -3.73 25.15 -39.35
N ALA A 861 -4.79 24.93 -40.10
CA ALA A 861 -4.73 24.76 -41.56
C ALA A 861 -4.73 26.12 -42.30
N GLU A 862 -4.15 26.16 -43.50
CA GLU A 862 -4.12 27.36 -44.36
C GLU A 862 -5.42 27.45 -45.18
N GLY A 863 -6.23 28.49 -44.93
CA GLY A 863 -7.44 28.80 -45.71
C GLY A 863 -7.16 29.79 -46.85
N ARG A 864 -7.87 29.66 -47.98
CA ARG A 864 -7.75 30.58 -49.14
C ARG A 864 -9.10 31.04 -49.69
N ALA A 865 -9.25 32.34 -49.94
CA ALA A 865 -10.45 32.95 -50.52
C ALA A 865 -10.14 33.94 -51.66
N LEU A 866 -11.02 34.00 -52.67
CA LEU A 866 -10.89 34.82 -53.89
C LEU A 866 -12.05 35.82 -54.02
N VAL A 867 -11.75 37.10 -54.25
CA VAL A 867 -12.75 38.18 -54.34
C VAL A 867 -12.70 38.90 -55.70
N PRO A 868 -13.72 38.84 -56.58
CA PRO A 868 -13.70 39.49 -57.90
C PRO A 868 -13.94 41.01 -57.84
N VAL A 869 -13.33 41.78 -58.74
CA VAL A 869 -13.57 43.24 -58.90
C VAL A 869 -14.13 43.55 -60.28
N ARG A 870 -15.25 44.29 -60.40
CA ARG A 870 -15.55 45.07 -61.63
C ARG A 870 -16.10 46.48 -61.38
N SER A 871 -15.42 47.42 -62.05
CA SER A 871 -15.66 48.85 -62.31
C SER A 871 -15.88 49.79 -61.12
N LEU A 872 -14.77 50.38 -60.66
CA LEU A 872 -14.72 51.62 -59.86
C LEU A 872 -14.42 52.85 -60.75
N ASP A 873 -14.98 52.91 -61.96
CA ASP A 873 -14.92 54.14 -62.76
C ASP A 873 -16.04 55.08 -62.31
N GLY A 874 -15.79 55.86 -61.24
CA GLY A 874 -16.62 57.06 -60.99
C GLY A 874 -16.85 57.55 -59.56
N LEU A 875 -16.18 57.04 -58.52
CA LEU A 875 -16.40 57.53 -57.14
C LEU A 875 -15.08 57.89 -56.44
N TRP A 876 -14.33 58.80 -57.05
CA TRP A 876 -13.40 59.70 -56.37
C TRP A 876 -13.75 61.13 -56.77
N ARG A 877 -14.69 61.76 -56.05
CA ARG A 877 -14.84 63.22 -56.02
C ARG A 877 -15.29 63.68 -54.64
N GLY A 878 -14.30 63.96 -53.80
CA GLY A 878 -14.43 64.79 -52.61
C GLY A 878 -14.53 64.00 -51.31
N GLY A 879 -13.43 63.96 -50.55
CA GLY A 879 -13.40 63.38 -49.21
C GLY A 879 -11.99 63.37 -48.65
N ASP A 880 -11.63 64.49 -48.05
CA ASP A 880 -10.40 64.87 -47.34
C ASP A 880 -9.53 63.76 -46.71
N GLU A 881 -8.33 63.54 -47.26
CA GLU A 881 -7.28 62.66 -46.69
C GLU A 881 -6.74 63.17 -45.33
N ALA A 882 -6.97 64.44 -44.96
CA ALA A 882 -6.52 64.96 -43.67
C ALA A 882 -7.39 64.49 -42.49
N GLY A 883 -8.61 64.00 -42.74
CA GLY A 883 -9.48 63.42 -41.69
C GLY A 883 -9.06 62.02 -41.26
N PHE A 884 -8.42 61.25 -42.13
CA PHE A 884 -8.06 59.86 -41.87
C PHE A 884 -6.80 59.72 -41.00
N ALA A 885 -5.89 60.71 -41.03
CA ALA A 885 -4.67 60.70 -40.22
C ALA A 885 -4.84 61.30 -38.80
N ALA A 886 -6.03 61.80 -38.45
CA ALA A 886 -6.31 62.45 -37.17
C ALA A 886 -7.22 61.61 -36.23
N ALA A 887 -7.58 60.38 -36.62
CA ALA A 887 -8.46 59.52 -35.85
C ALA A 887 -7.73 58.55 -34.89
N GLY A 888 -6.39 58.58 -34.84
CA GLY A 888 -5.59 57.58 -34.12
C GLY A 888 -5.32 56.39 -35.01
#